data_AF-A0A437Q868-F1
#
_entry.id   AF-A0A437Q868-F1
#
_cell.length_a   1.000
_cell.length_b   1.000
_cell.length_c   1.000
_cell.angle_alpha   90.00
_cell.angle_beta   90.00
_cell.angle_gamma   90.00
#
_symmetry.space_group_name_H-M   'P 1'
#
loop_
_entity.id
_entity.type
_entity.pdbx_description
1 polymer ?
#
loop_
_entity_poly.entity_id
_entity_poly.type
_entity_poly.pdbx_seq_one_letter_code
_entity_poly.pdbx_strand_id
1 'polypeptide(L)'
;MVTQTPLFLDVPSGQIFATIFTPQQATCTDHWVICLPPFAEEMNKSRKIIRDQAERLSQQGYSVLIPDLQGTGDSVGDFSNSSIQQWQDDLKALITALKVNGVKQVDILAVRMGALLAPPLAMSFPDLVKRIVLWQPALSGEQLMTQFLRIRVAANMLSDQKETVKELRAAILEDKEVEVAGYRVPKAFLSQLDEMKLSTMELPHSTHIGWFEVVSSAEKGLLLPSKKVIENWTSTQESVKADAVVGEPFWAAQELVTAEALIERTCVEFGTSESALLDAMPVNVANNEQERPLTFDCAGQRLVGVIHTPSVPAEQGVVVVVGGPQYRVGSHRQFVLLARDLTAAGIPVMRFDYRGMGDAAGELRGFEYIEDDIAAAIDSFMEACPTLKKVALWGLCDAATAAAFYAPKDDRVDGLIMLNPWVRSEAGEAQAYLKHYYLQRFTSKDFWQKLLSGDVKVGASIKSLMQKVRSVSKRSDVSGASDQEPQVQTDAAPLAVRLEQALDQATQNTLIVCSGNDLTAKEFEAAVDSSGSFRTLLSKPQFMRQKLASADHTFSSQAWRAQVQNWTSGFLQRKPAAGKALLVAYHYPPVKVSSGLQRSLAFSTYLSDHGWDCSVLSAAPCAYEQTSADQLKDIPASLKVTRALGFDTRRHLSFKGRYLEVMALPDRWISWLPFAVVAGLWRIWRDKPSVIWSTYPIATAHLIGLALSKLTGLPWVADFRDSMTEETYPAPGPKRRWFLRIEQWVINRCTYAVFTTPSAVKMYQERYPHLPAEQFVLLPNGYNEAIIKQVEEQLSSSAGTSSKRRYVHSGVLYPSERDPQCFFKAIAKLKREQVISADDTEIVLRATGHDELFAPMIESLDIDDIITLAPSVDYRLALAEMMEADGLLIFQAANCNHQIPAKVYEYFRARRPICALTDPAGDTATLLKEAGYQAIYPLDDEDEIYTGLAKFFDEVECNEAYIANPEVVGQYSRQSLTGDLAALFSRCMK
;
A
#
# COMPACT_ATOMS: atom_id res chain seq x y z
N MET A 1 -16.70 -37.20 -18.85
CA MET A 1 -16.56 -36.22 -17.75
C MET A 1 -16.62 -34.84 -18.37
N VAL A 2 -17.36 -33.92 -17.75
CA VAL A 2 -17.37 -32.51 -18.15
C VAL A 2 -15.96 -31.94 -18.00
N THR A 3 -15.52 -31.13 -18.96
CA THR A 3 -14.24 -30.43 -18.89
C THR A 3 -14.49 -28.95 -18.58
N GLN A 4 -13.86 -28.46 -17.53
CA GLN A 4 -13.86 -27.05 -17.13
C GLN A 4 -12.55 -26.40 -17.57
N THR A 5 -12.64 -25.32 -18.35
CA THR A 5 -11.48 -24.62 -18.93
C THR A 5 -11.57 -23.13 -18.60
N PRO A 6 -10.81 -22.64 -17.61
CA PRO A 6 -10.63 -21.21 -17.39
C PRO A 6 -9.61 -20.64 -18.38
N LEU A 7 -9.88 -19.47 -18.95
CA LEU A 7 -9.03 -18.84 -19.95
C LEU A 7 -9.33 -17.34 -20.13
N PHE A 8 -8.44 -16.64 -20.81
CA PHE A 8 -8.66 -15.26 -21.23
C PHE A 8 -9.12 -15.21 -22.70
N LEU A 9 -10.08 -14.34 -22.98
CA LEU A 9 -10.66 -14.10 -24.30
C LEU A 9 -10.37 -12.68 -24.76
N ASP A 10 -9.97 -12.53 -26.02
CA ASP A 10 -9.79 -11.21 -26.64
C ASP A 10 -11.15 -10.62 -27.04
N VAL A 11 -11.47 -9.47 -26.47
CA VAL A 11 -12.66 -8.66 -26.78
C VAL A 11 -12.25 -7.20 -27.03
N PRO A 12 -13.14 -6.33 -27.56
CA PRO A 12 -12.79 -4.93 -27.86
C PRO A 12 -12.24 -4.14 -26.66
N SER A 13 -12.70 -4.41 -25.44
CA SER A 13 -12.20 -3.76 -24.22
C SER A 13 -10.85 -4.27 -23.69
N GLY A 14 -10.30 -5.32 -24.32
CA GLY A 14 -9.08 -6.01 -23.90
C GLY A 14 -9.35 -7.49 -23.58
N GLN A 15 -8.60 -8.05 -22.63
CA GLN A 15 -8.72 -9.46 -22.26
C GLN A 15 -9.72 -9.65 -21.12
N ILE A 16 -10.78 -10.43 -21.36
CA ILE A 16 -11.72 -10.82 -20.31
C ILE A 16 -11.50 -12.27 -19.91
N PHE A 17 -11.66 -12.57 -18.62
CA PHE A 17 -11.62 -13.93 -18.11
C PHE A 17 -12.96 -14.63 -18.36
N ALA A 18 -12.92 -15.90 -18.72
CA ALA A 18 -14.09 -16.74 -18.84
C ALA A 18 -13.78 -18.18 -18.41
N THR A 19 -14.80 -18.85 -17.87
CA THR A 19 -14.76 -20.28 -17.59
C THR A 19 -15.71 -21.00 -18.53
N ILE A 20 -15.19 -21.95 -19.31
CA ILE A 20 -15.93 -22.72 -20.30
C ILE A 20 -16.12 -24.17 -19.83
N PHE A 21 -17.36 -24.66 -19.86
CA PHE A 21 -17.72 -26.05 -19.57
C PHE A 21 -18.10 -26.76 -20.87
N THR A 22 -17.52 -27.95 -21.10
CA THR A 22 -17.79 -28.77 -22.30
C THR A 22 -18.16 -30.22 -21.93
N PRO A 23 -19.09 -30.86 -22.67
CA PRO A 23 -19.66 -32.18 -22.32
C PRO A 23 -18.64 -33.32 -22.41
N GLN A 24 -17.66 -33.20 -23.30
CA GLN A 24 -16.63 -34.19 -23.58
C GLN A 24 -15.27 -33.50 -23.75
N GLN A 25 -14.18 -34.23 -23.44
CA GLN A 25 -12.79 -33.80 -23.32
C GLN A 25 -12.36 -32.66 -24.29
N ALA A 26 -12.60 -31.41 -23.87
CA ALA A 26 -12.30 -30.18 -24.60
C ALA A 26 -12.97 -30.02 -25.99
N THR A 27 -14.02 -30.79 -26.31
CA THR A 27 -14.77 -30.65 -27.56
C THR A 27 -16.02 -29.80 -27.32
N CYS A 28 -16.08 -28.66 -27.98
CA CYS A 28 -17.23 -27.77 -27.95
C CYS A 28 -18.37 -28.34 -28.80
N THR A 29 -19.60 -27.90 -28.53
CA THR A 29 -20.79 -28.19 -29.31
C THR A 29 -21.21 -26.97 -30.11
N ASP A 30 -22.06 -27.14 -31.13
CA ASP A 30 -22.62 -26.03 -31.89
C ASP A 30 -23.78 -25.30 -31.19
N HIS A 31 -24.06 -25.66 -29.92
CA HIS A 31 -25.10 -25.06 -29.08
C HIS A 31 -24.53 -24.62 -27.74
N TRP A 32 -24.49 -23.30 -27.57
CA TRP A 32 -23.84 -22.64 -26.44
C TRP A 32 -24.84 -22.01 -25.49
N VAL A 33 -24.50 -21.97 -24.20
CA VAL A 33 -25.19 -21.19 -23.18
C VAL A 33 -24.22 -20.15 -22.64
N ILE A 34 -24.60 -18.87 -22.68
CA ILE A 34 -23.83 -17.77 -22.08
C ILE A 34 -24.49 -17.36 -20.77
N CYS A 35 -23.75 -17.45 -19.66
CA CYS A 35 -24.21 -17.06 -18.35
C CYS A 35 -23.92 -15.57 -18.09
N LEU A 36 -24.93 -14.71 -18.04
CA LEU A 36 -24.75 -13.29 -17.73
C LEU A 36 -24.80 -13.08 -16.20
N PRO A 37 -23.72 -12.56 -15.59
CA PRO A 37 -23.59 -12.50 -14.15
C PRO A 37 -24.52 -11.45 -13.51
N PRO A 38 -24.78 -11.56 -12.19
CA PRO A 38 -25.42 -10.50 -11.42
C PRO A 38 -24.45 -9.32 -11.19
N PHE A 39 -24.89 -8.31 -10.44
CA PHE A 39 -24.08 -7.11 -10.17
C PHE A 39 -23.43 -7.14 -8.79
N ALA A 40 -22.18 -6.69 -8.74
CA ALA A 40 -21.48 -6.34 -7.52
C ALA A 40 -21.48 -7.46 -6.45
N GLU A 41 -21.86 -7.17 -5.21
CA GLU A 41 -21.87 -8.14 -4.10
C GLU A 41 -22.75 -9.38 -4.38
N GLU A 42 -23.77 -9.27 -5.24
CA GLU A 42 -24.56 -10.43 -5.65
C GLU A 42 -23.70 -11.47 -6.41
N MET A 43 -22.62 -11.06 -7.09
CA MET A 43 -21.69 -11.97 -7.76
C MET A 43 -20.92 -12.84 -6.76
N ASN A 44 -20.47 -12.27 -5.63
CA ASN A 44 -19.79 -13.02 -4.57
C ASN A 44 -20.61 -14.22 -4.11
N LYS A 45 -21.94 -14.06 -4.04
CA LYS A 45 -22.86 -15.10 -3.56
C LYS A 45 -23.38 -16.04 -4.64
N SER A 46 -23.31 -15.63 -5.91
CA SER A 46 -23.95 -16.36 -7.00
C SER A 46 -22.98 -17.20 -7.83
N ARG A 47 -21.68 -16.89 -7.83
CA ARG A 47 -20.73 -17.53 -8.76
C ARG A 47 -20.73 -19.05 -8.68
N LYS A 48 -20.70 -19.61 -7.47
CA LYS A 48 -20.69 -21.06 -7.24
C LYS A 48 -21.91 -21.76 -7.84
N ILE A 49 -23.12 -21.22 -7.61
CA ILE A 49 -24.36 -21.81 -8.14
C ILE A 49 -24.42 -21.68 -9.67
N ILE A 50 -23.93 -20.57 -10.24
CA ILE A 50 -23.83 -20.41 -11.70
C ILE A 50 -22.86 -21.45 -12.28
N ARG A 51 -21.73 -21.70 -11.60
CA ARG A 51 -20.77 -22.76 -11.97
C ARG A 51 -21.42 -24.15 -11.92
N ASP A 52 -22.14 -24.46 -10.84
CA ASP A 52 -22.83 -25.75 -10.69
C ASP A 52 -23.90 -25.94 -11.78
N GLN A 53 -24.65 -24.89 -12.09
CA GLN A 53 -25.59 -24.90 -13.20
C GLN A 53 -24.90 -25.13 -14.55
N ALA A 54 -23.76 -24.48 -14.79
CA ALA A 54 -23.00 -24.65 -16.02
C ALA A 54 -22.50 -26.09 -16.20
N GLU A 55 -22.03 -26.71 -15.12
CA GLU A 55 -21.65 -28.13 -15.13
C GLU A 55 -22.84 -29.04 -15.45
N ARG A 56 -24.01 -28.80 -14.83
CA ARG A 56 -25.22 -29.59 -15.11
C ARG A 56 -25.72 -29.44 -16.54
N LEU A 57 -25.73 -28.23 -17.10
CA LEU A 57 -26.05 -28.03 -18.51
C LEU A 57 -25.02 -28.71 -19.41
N SER A 58 -23.74 -28.67 -19.03
CA SER A 58 -22.72 -29.37 -19.80
C SER A 58 -22.91 -30.89 -19.79
N GLN A 59 -23.38 -31.47 -18.68
CA GLN A 59 -23.80 -32.88 -18.63
C GLN A 59 -25.00 -33.19 -19.57
N GLN A 60 -25.82 -32.19 -19.89
CA GLN A 60 -26.94 -32.30 -20.85
C GLN A 60 -26.53 -32.02 -22.31
N GLY A 61 -25.24 -31.84 -22.60
CA GLY A 61 -24.73 -31.67 -23.97
C GLY A 61 -24.51 -30.22 -24.40
N TYR A 62 -24.59 -29.25 -23.49
CA TYR A 62 -24.33 -27.84 -23.82
C TYR A 62 -22.86 -27.46 -23.62
N SER A 63 -22.35 -26.55 -24.46
CA SER A 63 -21.14 -25.79 -24.13
C SER A 63 -21.56 -24.55 -23.36
N VAL A 64 -20.98 -24.30 -22.19
CA VAL A 64 -21.41 -23.19 -21.33
C VAL A 64 -20.25 -22.24 -21.07
N LEU A 65 -20.49 -20.93 -21.25
CA LEU A 65 -19.51 -19.87 -21.04
C LEU A 65 -19.97 -18.97 -19.90
N ILE A 66 -19.12 -18.82 -18.89
CA ILE A 66 -19.32 -17.87 -17.78
C ILE A 66 -18.24 -16.78 -17.89
N PRO A 67 -18.59 -15.56 -18.35
CA PRO A 67 -17.63 -14.47 -18.49
C PRO A 67 -17.57 -13.62 -17.21
N ASP A 68 -16.37 -13.13 -16.92
CA ASP A 68 -16.18 -11.97 -16.07
C ASP A 68 -16.16 -10.72 -16.96
N LEU A 69 -17.07 -9.78 -16.74
CA LEU A 69 -17.11 -8.57 -17.56
C LEU A 69 -15.93 -7.65 -17.21
N GLN A 70 -15.55 -6.78 -18.14
CA GLN A 70 -14.45 -5.83 -17.94
C GLN A 70 -14.55 -5.11 -16.58
N GLY A 71 -13.43 -5.01 -15.86
CA GLY A 71 -13.38 -4.41 -14.53
C GLY A 71 -13.88 -5.29 -13.38
N THR A 72 -14.39 -6.48 -13.66
CA THR A 72 -14.86 -7.46 -12.67
C THR A 72 -14.07 -8.75 -12.73
N GLY A 73 -14.06 -9.52 -11.64
CA GLY A 73 -13.40 -10.82 -11.60
C GLY A 73 -11.93 -10.74 -11.99
N ASP A 74 -11.46 -11.71 -12.77
CA ASP A 74 -10.09 -11.78 -13.28
C ASP A 74 -9.85 -10.95 -14.56
N SER A 75 -10.91 -10.38 -15.17
CA SER A 75 -10.82 -9.59 -16.40
C SER A 75 -9.96 -8.33 -16.27
N VAL A 76 -9.51 -7.80 -17.40
CA VAL A 76 -8.70 -6.57 -17.47
C VAL A 76 -9.44 -5.33 -16.93
N GLY A 77 -8.67 -4.31 -16.55
CA GLY A 77 -9.16 -2.98 -16.17
C GLY A 77 -9.57 -2.85 -14.70
N ASP A 78 -10.12 -1.70 -14.34
CA ASP A 78 -10.79 -1.43 -13.06
C ASP A 78 -12.26 -1.10 -13.35
N PHE A 79 -13.16 -1.49 -12.44
CA PHE A 79 -14.59 -1.17 -12.55
C PHE A 79 -14.85 0.34 -12.64
N SER A 80 -13.97 1.18 -12.10
CA SER A 80 -14.04 2.63 -12.24
C SER A 80 -14.03 3.11 -13.69
N ASN A 81 -13.61 2.27 -14.63
CA ASN A 81 -13.50 2.59 -16.04
C ASN A 81 -14.56 1.86 -16.89
N SER A 82 -15.46 1.12 -16.26
CA SER A 82 -16.46 0.28 -16.95
C SER A 82 -17.73 1.05 -17.31
N SER A 83 -18.42 0.59 -18.36
CA SER A 83 -19.73 1.09 -18.77
C SER A 83 -20.62 -0.07 -19.24
N ILE A 84 -21.94 0.11 -19.17
CA ILE A 84 -22.91 -0.88 -19.66
C ILE A 84 -22.72 -1.09 -21.17
N GLN A 85 -22.48 -0.01 -21.91
CA GLN A 85 -22.23 -0.07 -23.34
C GLN A 85 -21.00 -0.96 -23.66
N GLN A 86 -19.89 -0.75 -22.95
CA GLN A 86 -18.69 -1.56 -23.15
C GLN A 86 -18.96 -3.05 -22.87
N TRP A 87 -19.67 -3.36 -21.77
CA TRP A 87 -20.06 -4.74 -21.46
C TRP A 87 -20.92 -5.36 -22.56
N GLN A 88 -21.87 -4.61 -23.14
CA GLN A 88 -22.68 -5.10 -24.26
C GLN A 88 -21.83 -5.35 -25.51
N ASP A 89 -20.88 -4.47 -25.81
CA ASP A 89 -20.05 -4.59 -27.01
C ASP A 89 -19.08 -5.78 -26.92
N ASP A 90 -18.51 -6.03 -25.74
CA ASP A 90 -17.70 -7.23 -25.48
C ASP A 90 -18.52 -8.52 -25.64
N LEU A 91 -19.73 -8.56 -25.05
CA LEU A 91 -20.63 -9.72 -25.19
C LEU A 91 -21.08 -9.94 -26.64
N LYS A 92 -21.33 -8.86 -27.41
CA LYS A 92 -21.62 -8.97 -28.84
C LYS A 92 -20.43 -9.52 -29.62
N ALA A 93 -19.21 -9.09 -29.30
CA ALA A 93 -17.99 -9.61 -29.92
C ALA A 93 -17.82 -11.11 -29.67
N LEU A 94 -18.07 -11.57 -28.43
CA LEU A 94 -18.06 -12.99 -28.09
C LEU A 94 -19.08 -13.78 -28.91
N ILE A 95 -20.35 -13.35 -28.94
CA ILE A 95 -21.41 -14.04 -29.70
C ILE A 95 -21.11 -14.03 -31.21
N THR A 96 -20.53 -12.95 -31.72
CA THR A 96 -20.09 -12.86 -33.11
C THR A 96 -18.99 -13.90 -33.40
N ALA A 97 -18.00 -14.04 -32.51
CA ALA A 97 -16.96 -15.05 -32.65
C ALA A 97 -17.54 -16.47 -32.65
N LEU A 98 -18.48 -16.78 -31.74
CA LEU A 98 -19.18 -18.07 -31.72
C LEU A 98 -19.87 -18.35 -33.07
N LYS A 99 -20.64 -17.38 -33.57
CA LYS A 99 -21.37 -17.49 -34.85
C LYS A 99 -20.44 -17.75 -36.03
N VAL A 100 -19.35 -16.99 -36.13
CA VAL A 100 -18.37 -17.11 -37.22
C VAL A 100 -17.67 -18.47 -37.19
N ASN A 101 -17.43 -19.02 -36.00
CA ASN A 101 -16.75 -20.30 -35.79
C ASN A 101 -17.70 -21.51 -35.69
N GLY A 102 -18.88 -21.42 -36.32
CA GLY A 102 -19.73 -22.59 -36.58
C GLY A 102 -20.83 -22.86 -35.55
N VAL A 103 -20.94 -22.08 -34.47
CA VAL A 103 -22.06 -22.19 -33.51
C VAL A 103 -23.37 -21.85 -34.20
N LYS A 104 -24.36 -22.74 -34.07
CA LYS A 104 -25.67 -22.65 -34.70
C LYS A 104 -26.74 -22.08 -33.78
N GLN A 105 -26.56 -22.23 -32.48
CA GLN A 105 -27.50 -21.73 -31.49
C GLN A 105 -26.78 -21.21 -30.25
N VAL A 106 -27.27 -20.08 -29.73
CA VAL A 106 -26.88 -19.53 -28.44
C VAL A 106 -28.13 -19.37 -27.58
N ASP A 107 -28.02 -19.78 -26.33
CA ASP A 107 -29.00 -19.53 -25.29
C ASP A 107 -28.35 -18.65 -24.21
N ILE A 108 -29.15 -17.88 -23.48
CA ILE A 108 -28.67 -16.98 -22.42
C ILE A 108 -29.25 -17.42 -21.08
N LEU A 109 -28.41 -17.63 -20.08
CA LEU A 109 -28.81 -17.74 -18.68
C LEU A 109 -28.45 -16.45 -17.95
N ALA A 110 -29.43 -15.64 -17.59
CA ALA A 110 -29.20 -14.31 -17.03
C ALA A 110 -29.64 -14.25 -15.55
N VAL A 111 -28.74 -13.80 -14.68
CA VAL A 111 -28.98 -13.78 -13.23
C VAL A 111 -29.07 -12.33 -12.74
N ARG A 112 -30.15 -11.96 -12.05
CA ARG A 112 -30.36 -10.61 -11.48
C ARG A 112 -30.14 -9.49 -12.51
N MET A 113 -29.06 -8.70 -12.40
CA MET A 113 -28.72 -7.63 -13.35
C MET A 113 -28.46 -8.17 -14.76
N GLY A 114 -27.92 -9.38 -14.91
CA GLY A 114 -27.70 -10.00 -16.21
C GLY A 114 -28.97 -10.06 -17.07
N ALA A 115 -30.15 -10.09 -16.43
CA ALA A 115 -31.44 -9.99 -17.12
C ALA A 115 -31.62 -8.69 -17.90
N LEU A 116 -31.07 -7.57 -17.44
CA LEU A 116 -31.12 -6.29 -18.15
C LEU A 116 -30.20 -6.28 -19.38
N LEU A 117 -29.15 -7.10 -19.38
CA LEU A 117 -28.21 -7.23 -20.50
C LEU A 117 -28.71 -8.19 -21.59
N ALA A 118 -29.57 -9.15 -21.24
CA ALA A 118 -29.99 -10.21 -22.15
C ALA A 118 -30.84 -9.73 -23.36
N PRO A 119 -31.90 -8.90 -23.20
CA PRO A 119 -32.73 -8.48 -24.34
C PRO A 119 -31.98 -7.71 -25.43
N PRO A 120 -31.13 -6.71 -25.12
CA PRO A 120 -30.33 -6.03 -26.15
C PRO A 120 -29.40 -6.98 -26.93
N LEU A 121 -28.86 -8.01 -26.28
CA LEU A 121 -28.04 -9.03 -26.94
C LEU A 121 -28.87 -9.92 -27.86
N ALA A 122 -30.03 -10.40 -27.39
CA ALA A 122 -30.93 -11.21 -28.20
C ALA A 122 -31.43 -10.44 -29.45
N MET A 123 -31.76 -9.16 -29.30
CA MET A 123 -32.13 -8.29 -30.42
C MET A 123 -31.01 -8.08 -31.43
N SER A 124 -29.74 -8.13 -30.99
CA SER A 124 -28.59 -8.03 -31.88
C SER A 124 -28.35 -9.33 -32.69
N PHE A 125 -28.88 -10.47 -32.23
CA PHE A 125 -28.67 -11.78 -32.84
C PHE A 125 -29.96 -12.64 -32.90
N PRO A 126 -31.06 -12.17 -33.51
CA PRO A 126 -32.37 -12.83 -33.48
C PRO A 126 -32.38 -14.23 -34.12
N ASP A 127 -31.48 -14.47 -35.06
CA ASP A 127 -31.35 -15.76 -35.74
C ASP A 127 -30.54 -16.79 -34.94
N LEU A 128 -29.76 -16.34 -33.96
CA LEU A 128 -28.84 -17.18 -33.20
C LEU A 128 -29.29 -17.39 -31.76
N VAL A 129 -29.79 -16.32 -31.10
CA VAL A 129 -30.28 -16.38 -29.73
C VAL A 129 -31.70 -16.91 -29.72
N LYS A 130 -31.90 -18.14 -29.22
CA LYS A 130 -33.21 -18.83 -29.27
C LYS A 130 -33.89 -18.96 -27.93
N ARG A 131 -33.13 -18.94 -26.84
CA ARG A 131 -33.69 -19.02 -25.49
C ARG A 131 -33.02 -18.02 -24.55
N ILE A 132 -33.80 -17.43 -23.66
CA ILE A 132 -33.32 -16.68 -22.50
C ILE A 132 -33.97 -17.26 -21.25
N VAL A 133 -33.16 -17.72 -20.30
CA VAL A 133 -33.60 -18.12 -18.96
C VAL A 133 -33.17 -17.06 -17.96
N LEU A 134 -34.12 -16.56 -17.17
CA LEU A 134 -33.94 -15.47 -16.22
C LEU A 134 -34.07 -16.00 -14.79
N TRP A 135 -33.04 -15.80 -13.99
CA TRP A 135 -33.06 -16.11 -12.56
C TRP A 135 -33.22 -14.83 -11.74
N GLN A 136 -34.35 -14.74 -11.03
CA GLN A 136 -34.73 -13.60 -10.20
C GLN A 136 -34.41 -12.25 -10.88
N PRO A 137 -34.90 -11.99 -12.10
CA PRO A 137 -34.44 -10.86 -12.90
C PRO A 137 -34.63 -9.52 -12.19
N ALA A 138 -33.63 -8.64 -12.28
CA ALA A 138 -33.78 -7.25 -11.88
C ALA A 138 -34.65 -6.52 -12.90
N LEU A 139 -35.77 -5.94 -12.46
CA LEU A 139 -36.73 -5.31 -13.37
C LEU A 139 -36.32 -3.90 -13.82
N SER A 140 -35.50 -3.22 -13.03
CA SER A 140 -35.08 -1.83 -13.23
C SER A 140 -33.66 -1.62 -12.71
N GLY A 141 -32.79 -1.07 -13.55
CA GLY A 141 -31.42 -0.73 -13.15
C GLY A 141 -31.36 0.39 -12.11
N GLU A 142 -32.25 1.39 -12.19
CA GLU A 142 -32.37 2.45 -11.17
C GLU A 142 -32.66 1.89 -9.78
N GLN A 143 -33.57 0.93 -9.67
CA GLN A 143 -33.91 0.27 -8.40
C GLN A 143 -32.74 -0.57 -7.88
N LEU A 144 -32.07 -1.31 -8.76
CA LEU A 144 -30.89 -2.10 -8.42
C LEU A 144 -29.76 -1.21 -7.88
N MET A 145 -29.44 -0.11 -8.57
CA MET A 145 -28.43 0.85 -8.15
C MET A 145 -28.81 1.55 -6.84
N THR A 146 -30.09 1.87 -6.65
CA THR A 146 -30.59 2.41 -5.38
C THR A 146 -30.38 1.42 -4.23
N GLN A 147 -30.60 0.12 -4.45
CA GLN A 147 -30.33 -0.93 -3.46
C GLN A 147 -28.83 -1.06 -3.17
N PHE A 148 -27.99 -1.00 -4.20
CA PHE A 148 -26.54 -1.06 -4.06
C PHE A 148 -25.99 0.11 -3.24
N LEU A 149 -26.37 1.35 -3.54
CA LEU A 149 -25.92 2.54 -2.81
C LEU A 149 -26.37 2.56 -1.34
N ARG A 150 -27.46 1.84 -1.00
CA ARG A 150 -27.89 1.69 0.41
C ARG A 150 -26.88 0.92 1.24
N ILE A 151 -26.01 0.11 0.64
CA ILE A 151 -24.92 -0.58 1.35
C ILE A 151 -24.01 0.44 2.03
N ARG A 152 -23.59 1.49 1.30
CA ARG A 152 -22.76 2.58 1.87
C ARG A 152 -23.52 3.39 2.91
N VAL A 153 -24.78 3.74 2.64
CA VAL A 153 -25.59 4.46 3.62
C VAL A 153 -25.70 3.64 4.92
N ALA A 154 -25.96 2.34 4.83
CA ALA A 154 -26.04 1.46 5.99
C ALA A 154 -24.69 1.33 6.73
N ALA A 155 -23.57 1.24 6.01
CA ALA A 155 -22.23 1.24 6.61
C ALA A 155 -21.95 2.54 7.38
N ASN A 156 -22.35 3.69 6.81
CA ASN A 156 -22.12 5.00 7.40
C ASN A 156 -23.13 5.39 8.50
N MET A 157 -24.26 4.68 8.64
CA MET A 157 -25.18 4.87 9.78
C MET A 157 -24.53 4.64 11.15
N LEU A 158 -23.38 3.97 11.19
CA LEU A 158 -22.58 3.73 12.39
C LEU A 158 -21.47 4.78 12.61
N SER A 159 -21.31 5.72 11.68
CA SER A 159 -20.37 6.84 11.74
C SER A 159 -21.10 8.16 11.95
N ASP A 160 -20.37 9.22 12.31
CA ASP A 160 -20.95 10.58 12.40
C ASP A 160 -21.29 11.18 11.02
N GLN A 161 -20.99 10.48 9.92
CA GLN A 161 -21.30 10.92 8.56
C GLN A 161 -22.73 10.55 8.16
N LYS A 162 -23.59 11.56 7.95
CA LYS A 162 -24.93 11.38 7.40
C LYS A 162 -24.90 11.63 5.90
N GLU A 163 -24.91 10.56 5.11
CA GLU A 163 -25.09 10.58 3.66
C GLU A 163 -26.43 9.93 3.29
N THR A 164 -27.08 10.41 2.23
CA THR A 164 -28.29 9.84 1.65
C THR A 164 -28.00 9.26 0.26
N VAL A 165 -28.82 8.30 -0.19
CA VAL A 165 -28.69 7.74 -1.56
C VAL A 165 -28.82 8.84 -2.63
N LYS A 166 -29.65 9.86 -2.38
CA LYS A 166 -29.83 10.99 -3.30
C LYS A 166 -28.54 11.79 -3.45
N GLU A 167 -27.84 12.07 -2.34
CA GLU A 167 -26.55 12.77 -2.35
C GLU A 167 -25.46 11.93 -3.02
N LEU A 168 -25.40 10.62 -2.73
CA LEU A 168 -24.45 9.72 -3.39
C LEU A 168 -24.65 9.68 -4.91
N ARG A 169 -25.91 9.59 -5.38
CA ARG A 169 -26.22 9.64 -6.81
C ARG A 169 -25.83 10.97 -7.45
N ALA A 170 -26.16 12.09 -6.78
CA ALA A 170 -25.77 13.41 -7.26
C ALA A 170 -24.25 13.55 -7.37
N ALA A 171 -23.51 13.06 -6.37
CA ALA A 171 -22.05 13.06 -6.37
C ALA A 171 -21.47 12.26 -7.56
N ILE A 172 -21.98 11.05 -7.83
CA ILE A 172 -21.56 10.26 -9.00
C ILE A 172 -21.84 11.01 -10.31
N LEU A 173 -23.01 11.65 -10.44
CA LEU A 173 -23.38 12.41 -11.65
C LEU A 173 -22.54 13.70 -11.83
N GLU A 174 -22.04 14.25 -10.74
CA GLU A 174 -21.05 15.34 -10.69
C GLU A 174 -19.60 14.86 -10.87
N ASP A 175 -19.40 13.57 -11.19
CA ASP A 175 -18.10 12.93 -11.39
C ASP A 175 -17.19 12.92 -10.13
N LYS A 176 -17.81 13.04 -8.96
CA LYS A 176 -17.13 12.85 -7.67
C LYS A 176 -16.93 11.37 -7.38
N GLU A 177 -15.84 11.06 -6.71
CA GLU A 177 -15.51 9.68 -6.33
C GLU A 177 -16.48 9.17 -5.25
N VAL A 178 -17.29 8.17 -5.62
CA VAL A 178 -18.16 7.45 -4.68
C VAL A 178 -17.82 5.97 -4.72
N GLU A 179 -17.23 5.50 -3.62
CA GLU A 179 -16.90 4.09 -3.41
C GLU A 179 -17.97 3.40 -2.57
N VAL A 180 -18.45 2.23 -3.00
CA VAL A 180 -19.42 1.39 -2.28
C VAL A 180 -18.92 -0.04 -2.30
N ALA A 181 -18.63 -0.63 -1.14
CA ALA A 181 -18.12 -2.01 -1.01
C ALA A 181 -16.89 -2.32 -1.90
N GLY A 182 -15.99 -1.34 -2.06
CA GLY A 182 -14.81 -1.43 -2.94
C GLY A 182 -15.08 -1.18 -4.43
N TYR A 183 -16.30 -0.82 -4.83
CA TYR A 183 -16.62 -0.37 -6.19
C TYR A 183 -16.64 1.15 -6.26
N ARG A 184 -15.78 1.74 -7.08
CA ARG A 184 -15.95 3.12 -7.54
C ARG A 184 -16.92 3.14 -8.71
N VAL A 185 -18.11 3.70 -8.51
CA VAL A 185 -19.16 3.68 -9.54
C VAL A 185 -18.94 4.84 -10.54
N PRO A 186 -18.65 4.56 -11.82
CA PRO A 186 -18.49 5.63 -12.80
C PRO A 186 -19.82 6.21 -13.24
N LYS A 187 -19.82 7.51 -13.58
CA LYS A 187 -20.98 8.24 -14.07
C LYS A 187 -21.65 7.55 -15.26
N ALA A 188 -20.87 7.13 -16.25
CA ALA A 188 -21.38 6.48 -17.46
C ALA A 188 -22.16 5.20 -17.12
N PHE A 189 -21.66 4.38 -16.19
CA PHE A 189 -22.32 3.16 -15.77
C PHE A 189 -23.64 3.45 -15.03
N LEU A 190 -23.65 4.41 -14.12
CA LEU A 190 -24.87 4.85 -13.42
C LEU A 190 -25.94 5.32 -14.41
N SER A 191 -25.59 6.26 -15.29
CA SER A 191 -26.54 6.84 -16.24
C SER A 191 -27.12 5.79 -17.19
N GLN A 192 -26.29 4.92 -17.75
CA GLN A 192 -26.75 3.87 -18.66
C GLN A 192 -27.61 2.82 -17.94
N LEU A 193 -27.24 2.43 -16.71
CA LEU A 193 -28.01 1.45 -15.94
C LEU A 193 -29.40 1.97 -15.55
N ASP A 194 -29.51 3.25 -15.18
CA ASP A 194 -30.80 3.86 -14.80
C ASP A 194 -31.83 3.81 -15.94
N GLU A 195 -31.37 3.87 -17.20
CA GLU A 195 -32.21 3.80 -18.40
C GLU A 195 -32.76 2.38 -18.66
N MET A 196 -32.15 1.35 -18.06
CA MET A 196 -32.52 -0.04 -18.31
C MET A 196 -33.76 -0.46 -17.50
N LYS A 197 -34.85 -0.78 -18.22
CA LYS A 197 -36.10 -1.31 -17.65
C LYS A 197 -36.60 -2.49 -18.49
N LEU A 198 -36.73 -3.67 -17.88
CA LEU A 198 -37.22 -4.86 -18.59
C LEU A 198 -38.61 -4.65 -19.20
N SER A 199 -39.48 -3.89 -18.53
CA SER A 199 -40.83 -3.61 -18.99
C SER A 199 -40.90 -2.87 -20.34
N THR A 200 -39.83 -2.16 -20.72
CA THR A 200 -39.78 -1.36 -21.96
C THR A 200 -38.84 -1.96 -23.01
N MET A 201 -38.19 -3.09 -22.72
CA MET A 201 -37.28 -3.74 -23.66
C MET A 201 -38.03 -4.66 -24.61
N GLU A 202 -37.55 -4.69 -25.86
CA GLU A 202 -38.03 -5.59 -26.90
C GLU A 202 -37.18 -6.87 -26.97
N LEU A 203 -37.80 -7.92 -27.49
CA LEU A 203 -37.19 -9.24 -27.70
C LEU A 203 -37.57 -9.76 -29.09
N PRO A 204 -36.72 -10.55 -29.76
CA PRO A 204 -37.11 -11.20 -31.01
C PRO A 204 -38.30 -12.15 -30.79
N HIS A 205 -39.31 -12.13 -31.66
CA HIS A 205 -40.52 -12.96 -31.53
C HIS A 205 -40.26 -14.48 -31.47
N SER A 206 -39.11 -14.93 -31.97
CA SER A 206 -38.68 -16.33 -32.00
C SER A 206 -37.98 -16.80 -30.71
N THR A 207 -37.84 -15.93 -29.70
CA THR A 207 -37.07 -16.23 -28.49
C THR A 207 -37.94 -16.84 -27.41
N HIS A 208 -37.60 -18.05 -26.95
CA HIS A 208 -38.26 -18.66 -25.79
C HIS A 208 -37.75 -18.02 -24.50
N ILE A 209 -38.66 -17.61 -23.61
CA ILE A 209 -38.32 -17.04 -22.30
C ILE A 209 -38.70 -17.99 -21.17
N GLY A 210 -37.72 -18.37 -20.35
CA GLY A 210 -37.93 -19.03 -19.06
C GLY A 210 -37.71 -18.03 -17.92
N TRP A 211 -38.68 -17.84 -17.03
CA TRP A 211 -38.63 -16.87 -15.95
C TRP A 211 -38.76 -17.57 -14.60
N PHE A 212 -37.69 -17.60 -13.81
CA PHE A 212 -37.66 -18.28 -12.52
C PHE A 212 -37.43 -17.31 -11.36
N GLU A 213 -38.34 -17.34 -10.39
CA GLU A 213 -38.23 -16.56 -9.16
C GLU A 213 -38.05 -17.45 -7.95
N VAL A 214 -37.08 -17.11 -7.11
CA VAL A 214 -36.84 -17.84 -5.87
C VAL A 214 -37.76 -17.29 -4.79
N VAL A 215 -38.61 -18.16 -4.24
CA VAL A 215 -39.60 -17.84 -3.22
C VAL A 215 -39.37 -18.65 -1.95
N SER A 216 -39.71 -18.06 -0.81
CA SER A 216 -39.56 -18.74 0.50
C SER A 216 -40.58 -19.86 0.75
N SER A 217 -41.67 -19.90 -0.02
CA SER A 217 -42.67 -20.96 0.07
C SER A 217 -43.44 -21.07 -1.25
N ALA A 218 -43.92 -22.29 -1.55
CA ALA A 218 -44.66 -22.59 -2.78
C ALA A 218 -45.95 -21.76 -2.91
N GLU A 219 -46.54 -21.31 -1.80
CA GLU A 219 -47.79 -20.53 -1.77
C GLU A 219 -47.65 -19.10 -2.29
N LYS A 220 -46.44 -18.51 -2.27
CA LYS A 220 -46.25 -17.08 -2.61
C LYS A 220 -46.40 -16.78 -4.11
N GLY A 221 -46.22 -17.77 -4.98
CA GLY A 221 -46.24 -17.60 -6.44
C GLY A 221 -45.28 -16.50 -6.94
N LEU A 222 -45.44 -16.08 -8.19
CA LEU A 222 -44.63 -15.00 -8.79
C LEU A 222 -44.91 -13.64 -8.13
N LEU A 223 -43.88 -12.80 -8.03
CA LEU A 223 -43.96 -11.43 -7.52
C LEU A 223 -44.85 -10.55 -8.42
N LEU A 224 -45.68 -9.71 -7.79
CA LEU A 224 -46.64 -8.87 -8.51
C LEU A 224 -46.00 -7.91 -9.54
N PRO A 225 -44.86 -7.25 -9.26
CA PRO A 225 -44.18 -6.42 -10.27
C PRO A 225 -43.73 -7.23 -11.50
N SER A 226 -43.29 -8.47 -11.29
CA SER A 226 -42.85 -9.38 -12.35
C SER A 226 -43.99 -9.84 -13.23
N LYS A 227 -45.15 -10.17 -12.64
CA LYS A 227 -46.37 -10.52 -13.40
C LYS A 227 -46.72 -9.48 -14.46
N LYS A 228 -46.60 -8.19 -14.14
CA LYS A 228 -46.87 -7.10 -15.10
C LYS A 228 -45.90 -7.10 -16.28
N VAL A 229 -44.62 -7.36 -16.03
CA VAL A 229 -43.59 -7.43 -17.09
C VAL A 229 -43.82 -8.66 -17.95
N ILE A 230 -44.09 -9.80 -17.32
CA ILE A 230 -44.41 -11.07 -17.98
C ILE A 230 -45.66 -10.89 -18.86
N GLU A 231 -46.75 -10.33 -18.34
CA GLU A 231 -47.98 -10.06 -19.11
C GLU A 231 -47.70 -9.22 -20.36
N ASN A 232 -46.86 -8.17 -20.24
CA ASN A 232 -46.46 -7.35 -21.37
C ASN A 232 -45.70 -8.17 -22.44
N TRP A 233 -44.72 -8.98 -22.02
CA TRP A 233 -44.00 -9.85 -22.94
C TRP A 233 -44.87 -10.96 -23.52
N THR A 234 -45.73 -11.62 -22.74
CA THR A 234 -46.67 -12.65 -23.24
C THR A 234 -47.64 -12.09 -24.27
N SER A 235 -48.03 -10.80 -24.18
CA SER A 235 -48.87 -10.17 -25.20
C SER A 235 -48.18 -9.94 -26.54
N THR A 236 -46.84 -10.03 -26.59
CA THR A 236 -46.01 -9.78 -27.78
C THR A 236 -45.16 -10.98 -28.20
N GLN A 237 -45.11 -12.05 -27.39
CA GLN A 237 -44.27 -13.24 -27.53
C GLN A 237 -45.10 -14.51 -27.33
N GLU A 238 -44.96 -15.50 -28.20
CA GLU A 238 -45.74 -16.75 -28.10
C GLU A 238 -45.27 -17.70 -26.97
N SER A 239 -44.08 -17.51 -26.37
CA SER A 239 -43.49 -18.50 -25.45
C SER A 239 -42.76 -17.92 -24.22
N VAL A 240 -43.51 -17.30 -23.30
CA VAL A 240 -43.00 -16.99 -21.94
C VAL A 240 -43.51 -18.04 -20.94
N LYS A 241 -42.59 -18.79 -20.32
CA LYS A 241 -42.88 -19.69 -19.19
C LYS A 241 -42.33 -19.09 -17.91
N ALA A 242 -43.15 -19.01 -16.87
CA ALA A 242 -42.74 -18.41 -15.61
C ALA A 242 -43.11 -19.32 -14.42
N ASP A 243 -42.12 -19.62 -13.57
CA ASP A 243 -42.27 -20.49 -12.40
C ASP A 243 -41.70 -19.83 -11.14
N ALA A 244 -42.36 -20.08 -10.01
CA ALA A 244 -41.84 -19.78 -8.69
C ALA A 244 -41.15 -21.05 -8.13
N VAL A 245 -39.88 -20.93 -7.79
CA VAL A 245 -39.04 -22.03 -7.28
C VAL A 245 -38.80 -21.81 -5.79
N VAL A 246 -39.08 -22.83 -4.97
CA VAL A 246 -38.85 -22.74 -3.53
C VAL A 246 -37.36 -22.81 -3.24
N GLY A 247 -36.83 -21.82 -2.52
CA GLY A 247 -35.44 -21.76 -2.13
C GLY A 247 -35.07 -20.52 -1.32
N GLU A 248 -33.82 -20.46 -0.89
CA GLU A 248 -33.26 -19.28 -0.23
C GLU A 248 -32.73 -18.27 -1.26
N PRO A 249 -32.84 -16.95 -0.99
CA PRO A 249 -32.39 -15.91 -1.91
C PRO A 249 -30.86 -15.84 -1.96
N PHE A 250 -30.25 -16.75 -2.73
CA PHE A 250 -28.81 -16.99 -2.74
C PHE A 250 -27.98 -15.74 -3.01
N TRP A 251 -28.44 -14.81 -3.85
CA TRP A 251 -27.75 -13.56 -4.17
C TRP A 251 -27.65 -12.58 -2.98
N ALA A 252 -28.44 -12.79 -1.92
CA ALA A 252 -28.51 -11.93 -0.74
C ALA A 252 -28.29 -12.69 0.58
N ALA A 253 -27.93 -13.98 0.51
CA ALA A 253 -27.65 -14.80 1.69
C ALA A 253 -26.36 -14.33 2.39
N GLN A 254 -26.31 -14.49 3.72
CA GLN A 254 -25.12 -14.15 4.50
C GLN A 254 -23.96 -15.09 4.16
N GLU A 255 -24.25 -16.38 4.08
CA GLU A 255 -23.33 -17.44 3.64
C GLU A 255 -23.67 -17.92 2.23
N LEU A 256 -22.78 -18.70 1.61
CA LEU A 256 -23.11 -19.38 0.36
C LEU A 256 -24.17 -20.43 0.65
N VAL A 257 -25.23 -20.40 -0.13
CA VAL A 257 -26.32 -21.37 -0.05
C VAL A 257 -26.45 -22.05 -1.40
N THR A 258 -26.89 -23.30 -1.40
CA THR A 258 -27.19 -24.04 -2.64
C THR A 258 -28.63 -23.78 -3.08
N ALA A 259 -28.90 -23.82 -4.38
CA ALA A 259 -30.24 -23.66 -4.94
C ALA A 259 -30.62 -24.83 -5.86
N GLU A 260 -30.55 -26.08 -5.37
CA GLU A 260 -30.70 -27.28 -6.21
C GLU A 260 -32.03 -27.31 -6.98
N ALA A 261 -33.16 -26.93 -6.35
CA ALA A 261 -34.45 -26.87 -7.03
C ALA A 261 -34.47 -25.89 -8.22
N LEU A 262 -33.71 -24.78 -8.13
CA LEU A 262 -33.56 -23.83 -9.24
C LEU A 262 -32.68 -24.41 -10.33
N ILE A 263 -31.62 -25.13 -9.96
CA ILE A 263 -30.74 -25.81 -10.90
C ILE A 263 -31.51 -26.88 -11.68
N GLU A 264 -32.23 -27.76 -10.98
CA GLU A 264 -33.06 -28.80 -11.58
C GLU A 264 -34.13 -28.21 -12.50
N ARG A 265 -34.88 -27.19 -12.05
CA ARG A 265 -35.90 -26.56 -12.89
C ARG A 265 -35.31 -25.96 -14.16
N THR A 266 -34.12 -25.38 -14.07
CA THR A 266 -33.39 -24.83 -15.22
C THR A 266 -32.95 -25.94 -16.16
N CYS A 267 -32.41 -27.05 -15.66
CA CYS A 267 -32.07 -28.22 -16.48
C CYS A 267 -33.28 -28.79 -17.23
N VAL A 268 -34.47 -28.77 -16.60
CA VAL A 268 -35.75 -29.16 -17.23
C VAL A 268 -36.14 -28.18 -18.34
N GLU A 269 -35.89 -26.88 -18.17
CA GLU A 269 -36.18 -25.87 -19.18
C GLU A 269 -35.30 -25.98 -20.42
N PHE A 270 -34.02 -26.29 -20.21
CA PHE A 270 -33.06 -26.48 -21.30
C PHE A 270 -33.31 -27.80 -22.04
N GLY A 271 -33.49 -28.90 -21.31
CA GLY A 271 -33.60 -30.25 -21.87
C GLY A 271 -32.24 -30.88 -22.15
N THR A 272 -32.21 -31.93 -22.97
CA THR A 272 -30.94 -32.53 -23.47
C THR A 272 -30.66 -31.99 -24.87
N SER A 273 -29.41 -31.68 -25.17
CA SER A 273 -28.96 -31.24 -26.50
C SER A 273 -28.37 -32.40 -27.30
N GLU A 274 -28.81 -32.56 -28.55
CA GLU A 274 -28.24 -33.52 -29.53
C GLU A 274 -27.28 -32.83 -30.52
N SER A 275 -26.62 -31.75 -30.07
CA SER A 275 -25.76 -30.91 -30.89
C SER A 275 -24.55 -31.60 -31.46
N ALA A 276 -24.12 -31.12 -32.64
CA ALA A 276 -22.89 -31.56 -33.27
C ALA A 276 -21.67 -31.03 -32.50
N LEU A 277 -20.58 -31.81 -32.52
CA LEU A 277 -19.28 -31.39 -32.00
C LEU A 277 -18.60 -30.44 -32.99
N LEU A 278 -17.86 -29.48 -32.47
CA LEU A 278 -16.99 -28.58 -33.21
C LEU A 278 -15.53 -29.04 -33.11
N ASP A 279 -14.77 -28.85 -34.20
CA ASP A 279 -13.37 -29.26 -34.31
C ASP A 279 -12.40 -28.39 -33.48
N ALA A 280 -12.80 -27.17 -33.13
CA ALA A 280 -11.98 -26.21 -32.40
C ALA A 280 -12.81 -25.33 -31.47
N MET A 281 -12.15 -24.69 -30.51
CA MET A 281 -12.78 -23.74 -29.60
C MET A 281 -13.22 -22.48 -30.37
N PRO A 282 -14.53 -22.15 -30.43
CA PRO A 282 -15.08 -21.13 -31.34
C PRO A 282 -14.94 -19.69 -30.81
N VAL A 283 -13.90 -19.42 -30.00
CA VAL A 283 -13.66 -18.12 -29.35
C VAL A 283 -12.18 -17.74 -29.48
N ASN A 284 -11.89 -16.44 -29.49
CA ASN A 284 -10.53 -15.93 -29.59
C ASN A 284 -9.82 -16.01 -28.24
N VAL A 285 -9.04 -17.07 -28.03
CA VAL A 285 -8.25 -17.25 -26.81
C VAL A 285 -7.04 -16.34 -26.84
N ALA A 286 -6.92 -15.50 -25.81
CA ALA A 286 -5.80 -14.61 -25.64
C ALA A 286 -4.55 -15.38 -25.22
N ASN A 287 -3.39 -15.07 -25.83
CA ASN A 287 -2.11 -15.54 -25.33
C ASN A 287 -1.60 -14.56 -24.27
N ASN A 288 -1.89 -14.83 -23.00
CA ASN A 288 -1.37 -14.05 -21.87
C ASN A 288 -0.34 -14.88 -21.09
N GLU A 289 0.94 -14.68 -21.41
CA GLU A 289 2.03 -15.41 -20.74
C GLU A 289 2.27 -14.92 -19.30
N GLN A 290 1.88 -13.67 -18.99
CA GLN A 290 1.99 -13.10 -17.65
C GLN A 290 0.89 -13.60 -16.73
N GLU A 291 -0.35 -13.71 -17.20
CA GLU A 291 -1.49 -14.22 -16.42
C GLU A 291 -2.08 -15.47 -17.07
N ARG A 292 -1.80 -16.63 -16.48
CA ARG A 292 -2.23 -17.93 -16.99
C ARG A 292 -3.18 -18.63 -16.03
N PRO A 293 -4.45 -18.81 -16.41
CA PRO A 293 -5.36 -19.69 -15.68
C PRO A 293 -4.92 -21.14 -15.83
N LEU A 294 -5.16 -21.94 -14.80
CA LEU A 294 -4.97 -23.37 -14.83
C LEU A 294 -6.05 -24.08 -14.01
N THR A 295 -6.14 -25.39 -14.22
CA THR A 295 -6.94 -26.26 -13.37
C THR A 295 -6.07 -27.37 -12.82
N PHE A 296 -6.35 -27.78 -11.58
CA PHE A 296 -5.59 -28.82 -10.89
C PHE A 296 -6.53 -29.63 -9.99
N ASP A 297 -6.14 -30.86 -9.65
CA ASP A 297 -6.98 -31.78 -8.88
C ASP A 297 -6.60 -31.76 -7.40
N CYS A 298 -7.60 -31.74 -6.52
CA CYS A 298 -7.45 -31.91 -5.07
C CYS A 298 -8.53 -32.86 -4.55
N ALA A 299 -8.13 -34.03 -4.04
CA ALA A 299 -9.02 -35.08 -3.52
C ALA A 299 -10.18 -35.43 -4.48
N GLY A 300 -9.90 -35.52 -5.77
CA GLY A 300 -10.89 -35.85 -6.82
C GLY A 300 -11.83 -34.70 -7.20
N GLN A 301 -11.60 -33.49 -6.69
CA GLN A 301 -12.30 -32.27 -7.10
C GLN A 301 -11.37 -31.40 -7.94
N ARG A 302 -11.95 -30.74 -8.95
CA ARG A 302 -11.25 -29.83 -9.85
C ARG A 302 -11.22 -28.42 -9.25
N LEU A 303 -10.03 -27.90 -9.00
CA LEU A 303 -9.77 -26.54 -8.55
C LEU A 303 -9.32 -25.64 -9.70
N VAL A 304 -9.48 -24.33 -9.52
CA VAL A 304 -9.09 -23.30 -10.49
C VAL A 304 -8.09 -22.35 -9.86
N GLY A 305 -7.00 -22.09 -10.58
CA GLY A 305 -5.98 -21.12 -10.19
C GLY A 305 -5.61 -20.18 -11.34
N VAL A 306 -5.02 -19.04 -11.00
CA VAL A 306 -4.41 -18.09 -11.95
C VAL A 306 -3.00 -17.81 -11.48
N ILE A 307 -2.02 -18.13 -12.32
CA ILE A 307 -0.60 -17.85 -12.11
C ILE A 307 -0.25 -16.53 -12.78
N HIS A 308 0.49 -15.71 -12.03
CA HIS A 308 1.05 -14.44 -12.46
C HIS A 308 2.56 -14.61 -12.53
N THR A 309 3.13 -14.53 -13.73
CA THR A 309 4.53 -14.81 -14.01
C THR A 309 5.26 -13.51 -14.37
N PRO A 310 6.31 -13.12 -13.62
CA PRO A 310 7.11 -11.95 -13.95
C PRO A 310 7.98 -12.21 -15.19
N SER A 311 8.48 -11.14 -15.79
CA SER A 311 9.40 -11.22 -16.95
C SER A 311 10.76 -11.85 -16.61
N VAL A 312 11.17 -11.80 -15.33
CA VAL A 312 12.42 -12.37 -14.83
C VAL A 312 12.08 -13.53 -13.90
N PRO A 313 12.66 -14.73 -14.09
CA PRO A 313 12.44 -15.86 -13.19
C PRO A 313 12.87 -15.54 -11.75
N ALA A 314 12.06 -15.97 -10.78
CA ALA A 314 12.37 -15.84 -9.36
C ALA A 314 12.39 -17.21 -8.67
N GLU A 315 13.10 -17.29 -7.53
CA GLU A 315 13.18 -18.50 -6.71
C GLU A 315 12.14 -18.52 -5.57
N GLN A 316 11.50 -17.39 -5.28
CA GLN A 316 10.45 -17.26 -4.27
C GLN A 316 9.19 -16.71 -4.91
N GLY A 317 8.04 -17.34 -4.64
CA GLY A 317 6.73 -16.90 -5.11
C GLY A 317 5.75 -16.67 -3.96
N VAL A 318 4.52 -16.27 -4.29
CA VAL A 318 3.44 -16.05 -3.31
C VAL A 318 2.23 -16.88 -3.69
N VAL A 319 1.66 -17.61 -2.74
CA VAL A 319 0.33 -18.23 -2.88
C VAL A 319 -0.67 -17.41 -2.08
N VAL A 320 -1.67 -16.85 -2.76
CA VAL A 320 -2.76 -16.09 -2.15
C VAL A 320 -3.90 -17.04 -1.81
N VAL A 321 -4.14 -17.21 -0.52
CA VAL A 321 -5.27 -17.96 0.04
C VAL A 321 -6.44 -16.99 0.23
N VAL A 322 -7.54 -17.21 -0.48
CA VAL A 322 -8.72 -16.32 -0.47
C VAL A 322 -9.72 -16.80 0.57
N GLY A 323 -10.01 -16.00 1.60
CA GLY A 323 -10.91 -16.36 2.70
C GLY A 323 -12.41 -16.13 2.41
N GLY A 324 -13.29 -16.91 3.05
CA GLY A 324 -14.75 -16.77 2.95
C GLY A 324 -15.38 -16.86 1.54
N PRO A 325 -16.71 -16.67 1.42
CA PRO A 325 -17.48 -16.72 0.17
C PRO A 325 -17.26 -15.48 -0.74
N GLN A 326 -16.02 -15.26 -1.15
CA GLN A 326 -15.56 -14.06 -1.83
C GLN A 326 -15.13 -14.38 -3.27
N TYR A 327 -15.94 -13.96 -4.25
CA TYR A 327 -15.49 -13.92 -5.65
C TYR A 327 -14.68 -12.63 -5.88
N ARG A 328 -13.93 -12.55 -6.99
CA ARG A 328 -12.91 -11.51 -7.23
C ARG A 328 -13.50 -10.17 -7.70
N VAL A 329 -14.50 -9.67 -6.98
CA VAL A 329 -15.24 -8.44 -7.29
C VAL A 329 -15.29 -7.50 -6.09
N GLY A 330 -15.46 -6.20 -6.34
CA GLY A 330 -15.50 -5.19 -5.29
C GLY A 330 -14.22 -5.18 -4.47
N SER A 331 -14.35 -5.13 -3.15
CA SER A 331 -13.18 -5.15 -2.26
C SER A 331 -12.30 -6.39 -2.38
N HIS A 332 -12.84 -7.55 -2.81
CA HIS A 332 -12.07 -8.79 -2.99
C HIS A 332 -11.28 -8.81 -4.31
N ARG A 333 -11.57 -7.88 -5.23
CA ARG A 333 -10.75 -7.69 -6.42
C ARG A 333 -9.33 -7.21 -6.08
N GLN A 334 -9.09 -6.80 -4.83
CA GLN A 334 -7.75 -6.55 -4.31
C GLN A 334 -6.79 -7.72 -4.53
N PHE A 335 -7.26 -8.98 -4.51
CA PHE A 335 -6.37 -10.13 -4.69
C PHE A 335 -5.81 -10.17 -6.12
N VAL A 336 -6.64 -9.85 -7.11
CA VAL A 336 -6.23 -9.72 -8.53
C VAL A 336 -5.19 -8.62 -8.66
N LEU A 337 -5.47 -7.45 -8.08
CA LEU A 337 -4.61 -6.26 -8.19
C LEU A 337 -3.28 -6.47 -7.45
N LEU A 338 -3.32 -7.06 -6.26
CA LEU A 338 -2.13 -7.46 -5.50
C LEU A 338 -1.24 -8.41 -6.32
N ALA A 339 -1.81 -9.42 -6.97
CA ALA A 339 -1.02 -10.36 -7.77
C ALA A 339 -0.35 -9.68 -8.96
N ARG A 340 -1.07 -8.79 -9.66
CA ARG A 340 -0.53 -7.97 -10.76
C ARG A 340 0.62 -7.08 -10.28
N ASP A 341 0.44 -6.40 -9.15
CA ASP A 341 1.44 -5.47 -8.61
C ASP A 341 2.69 -6.19 -8.07
N LEU A 342 2.53 -7.32 -7.39
CA LEU A 342 3.66 -8.15 -6.96
C LEU A 342 4.43 -8.72 -8.16
N THR A 343 3.72 -9.11 -9.21
CA THR A 343 4.33 -9.60 -10.45
C THR A 343 5.09 -8.50 -11.19
N ALA A 344 4.55 -7.27 -11.21
CA ALA A 344 5.27 -6.09 -11.70
C ALA A 344 6.53 -5.79 -10.86
N ALA A 345 6.54 -6.16 -9.58
CA ALA A 345 7.72 -6.11 -8.70
C ALA A 345 8.66 -7.32 -8.84
N GLY A 346 8.45 -8.21 -9.82
CA GLY A 346 9.30 -9.36 -10.10
C GLY A 346 9.01 -10.60 -9.26
N ILE A 347 7.85 -10.67 -8.58
CA ILE A 347 7.48 -11.77 -7.69
C ILE A 347 6.38 -12.61 -8.33
N PRO A 348 6.62 -13.91 -8.63
CA PRO A 348 5.57 -14.81 -9.11
C PRO A 348 4.45 -14.98 -8.08
N VAL A 349 3.20 -14.99 -8.54
CA VAL A 349 2.03 -15.15 -7.65
C VAL A 349 1.06 -16.19 -8.19
N MET A 350 0.58 -17.11 -7.35
CA MET A 350 -0.57 -17.95 -7.65
C MET A 350 -1.76 -17.56 -6.75
N ARG A 351 -2.92 -17.38 -7.38
CA ARG A 351 -4.21 -17.25 -6.70
C ARG A 351 -5.06 -18.44 -7.06
N PHE A 352 -5.84 -18.97 -6.12
CA PHE A 352 -6.69 -20.12 -6.39
C PHE A 352 -7.98 -20.08 -5.59
N ASP A 353 -8.98 -20.78 -6.11
CA ASP A 353 -10.23 -21.04 -5.40
C ASP A 353 -10.12 -22.46 -4.81
N TYR A 354 -10.32 -22.62 -3.49
CA TYR A 354 -10.37 -23.95 -2.85
C TYR A 354 -11.74 -24.61 -3.03
N ARG A 355 -11.88 -25.88 -2.64
CA ARG A 355 -13.12 -26.66 -2.86
C ARG A 355 -14.38 -25.92 -2.39
N GLY A 356 -15.38 -25.89 -3.26
CA GLY A 356 -16.67 -25.25 -3.02
C GLY A 356 -16.72 -23.73 -3.18
N MET A 357 -15.62 -23.09 -3.59
CA MET A 357 -15.50 -21.64 -3.75
C MET A 357 -15.37 -21.21 -5.21
N GLY A 358 -15.95 -20.06 -5.57
CA GLY A 358 -15.76 -19.44 -6.88
C GLY A 358 -16.04 -20.40 -8.03
N ASP A 359 -15.01 -20.70 -8.82
CA ASP A 359 -15.08 -21.64 -9.94
C ASP A 359 -14.64 -23.07 -9.58
N ALA A 360 -14.19 -23.33 -8.34
CA ALA A 360 -13.80 -24.66 -7.91
C ALA A 360 -15.00 -25.60 -7.68
N ALA A 361 -14.79 -26.87 -8.01
CA ALA A 361 -15.74 -27.95 -7.73
C ALA A 361 -15.74 -28.35 -6.24
N GLY A 362 -16.69 -29.21 -5.87
CA GLY A 362 -16.81 -29.77 -4.52
C GLY A 362 -17.67 -28.95 -3.57
N GLU A 363 -17.75 -29.45 -2.33
CA GLU A 363 -18.49 -28.83 -1.23
C GLU A 363 -17.69 -27.73 -0.55
N LEU A 364 -18.38 -26.70 -0.06
CA LEU A 364 -17.77 -25.61 0.69
C LEU A 364 -17.14 -26.15 1.99
N ARG A 365 -15.90 -25.74 2.25
CA ARG A 365 -15.15 -26.11 3.46
C ARG A 365 -14.90 -24.91 4.33
N GLY A 366 -14.96 -25.11 5.65
CA GLY A 366 -14.47 -24.12 6.60
C GLY A 366 -12.96 -23.96 6.49
N PHE A 367 -12.45 -22.76 6.81
CA PHE A 367 -11.03 -22.41 6.70
C PHE A 367 -10.09 -23.35 7.48
N GLU A 368 -10.58 -24.08 8.47
CA GLU A 368 -9.79 -25.08 9.22
C GLU A 368 -9.50 -26.35 8.42
N TYR A 369 -10.16 -26.57 7.28
CA TYR A 369 -10.15 -27.83 6.52
C TYR A 369 -9.69 -27.67 5.06
N ILE A 370 -8.97 -26.58 4.75
CA ILE A 370 -8.46 -26.28 3.41
C ILE A 370 -6.98 -26.61 3.22
N GLU A 371 -6.37 -27.38 4.14
CA GLU A 371 -4.94 -27.70 4.09
C GLU A 371 -4.54 -28.47 2.83
N ASP A 372 -5.34 -29.44 2.39
CA ASP A 372 -5.09 -30.17 1.14
C ASP A 372 -5.21 -29.26 -0.09
N ASP A 373 -6.08 -28.24 -0.03
CA ASP A 373 -6.28 -27.29 -1.11
C ASP A 373 -5.05 -26.38 -1.24
N ILE A 374 -4.50 -25.91 -0.11
CA ILE A 374 -3.25 -25.13 -0.08
C ILE A 374 -2.08 -25.98 -0.60
N ALA A 375 -1.96 -27.23 -0.16
CA ALA A 375 -0.91 -28.14 -0.62
C ALA A 375 -0.97 -28.35 -2.14
N ALA A 376 -2.15 -28.68 -2.68
CA ALA A 376 -2.36 -28.90 -4.11
C ALA A 376 -2.09 -27.63 -4.94
N ALA A 377 -2.41 -26.45 -4.39
CA ALA A 377 -2.10 -25.17 -5.04
C ALA A 377 -0.58 -24.92 -5.09
N ILE A 378 0.17 -25.18 -4.00
CA ILE A 378 1.63 -25.05 -3.98
C ILE A 378 2.27 -26.03 -4.97
N ASP A 379 1.83 -27.29 -4.99
CA ASP A 379 2.33 -28.31 -5.91
C ASP A 379 2.16 -27.86 -7.36
N SER A 380 0.95 -27.43 -7.72
CA SER A 380 0.63 -26.95 -9.06
C SER A 380 1.38 -25.67 -9.43
N PHE A 381 1.62 -24.78 -8.45
CA PHE A 381 2.36 -23.54 -8.67
C PHE A 381 3.83 -23.84 -9.01
N MET A 382 4.47 -24.70 -8.23
CA MET A 382 5.87 -25.06 -8.44
C MET A 382 6.08 -25.89 -9.71
N GLU A 383 5.10 -26.73 -10.08
CA GLU A 383 5.12 -27.43 -11.37
C GLU A 383 5.05 -26.45 -12.55
N ALA A 384 4.16 -25.45 -12.46
CA ALA A 384 4.00 -24.45 -13.51
C ALA A 384 5.13 -23.40 -13.54
N CYS A 385 5.83 -23.18 -12.44
CA CYS A 385 6.98 -22.28 -12.32
C CYS A 385 8.20 -23.02 -11.75
N PRO A 386 8.93 -23.83 -12.56
CA PRO A 386 9.99 -24.72 -12.09
C PRO A 386 11.20 -24.04 -11.41
N THR A 387 11.33 -22.72 -11.54
CA THR A 387 12.39 -21.96 -10.86
C THR A 387 12.09 -21.70 -9.39
N LEU A 388 10.83 -21.85 -8.96
CA LEU A 388 10.43 -21.66 -7.58
C LEU A 388 11.04 -22.74 -6.68
N LYS A 389 11.65 -22.29 -5.59
CA LYS A 389 12.17 -23.15 -4.52
C LYS A 389 11.36 -22.98 -3.24
N LYS A 390 10.79 -21.79 -3.03
CA LYS A 390 10.04 -21.41 -1.84
C LYS A 390 8.80 -20.60 -2.20
N VAL A 391 7.83 -20.60 -1.30
CA VAL A 391 6.63 -19.77 -1.39
C VAL A 391 6.34 -19.08 -0.07
N ALA A 392 5.79 -17.87 -0.14
CA ALA A 392 5.13 -17.25 0.99
C ALA A 392 3.61 -17.42 0.86
N LEU A 393 2.92 -17.64 1.98
CA LEU A 393 1.46 -17.67 2.01
C LEU A 393 0.93 -16.29 2.39
N TRP A 394 -0.01 -15.79 1.58
CA TRP A 394 -0.70 -14.54 1.83
C TRP A 394 -2.17 -14.83 2.09
N GLY A 395 -2.73 -14.34 3.20
CA GLY A 395 -4.13 -14.56 3.55
C GLY A 395 -4.76 -13.37 4.27
N LEU A 396 -6.07 -13.22 4.10
CA LEU A 396 -6.91 -12.22 4.77
C LEU A 396 -7.92 -12.93 5.68
N CYS A 397 -8.15 -12.41 6.89
CA CYS A 397 -9.20 -12.88 7.79
C CYS A 397 -9.02 -14.35 8.21
N ASP A 398 -9.97 -15.21 7.90
CA ASP A 398 -9.97 -16.65 8.14
C ASP A 398 -8.88 -17.37 7.31
N ALA A 399 -8.64 -16.94 6.06
CA ALA A 399 -7.54 -17.45 5.25
C ALA A 399 -6.16 -17.11 5.82
N ALA A 400 -6.02 -15.98 6.54
CA ALA A 400 -4.78 -15.67 7.26
C ALA A 400 -4.50 -16.71 8.36
N THR A 401 -5.55 -17.12 9.08
CA THR A 401 -5.47 -18.15 10.12
C THR A 401 -5.24 -19.54 9.51
N ALA A 402 -5.89 -19.87 8.39
CA ALA A 402 -5.65 -21.11 7.66
C ALA A 402 -4.20 -21.22 7.18
N ALA A 403 -3.64 -20.14 6.61
CA ALA A 403 -2.24 -20.09 6.20
C ALA A 403 -1.28 -20.32 7.39
N ALA A 404 -1.58 -19.72 8.56
CA ALA A 404 -0.79 -19.94 9.77
C ALA A 404 -0.87 -21.39 10.28
N PHE A 405 -2.00 -22.07 10.13
CA PHE A 405 -2.14 -23.49 10.47
C PHE A 405 -1.39 -24.42 9.51
N TYR A 406 -1.32 -24.04 8.24
CA TYR A 406 -0.63 -24.84 7.22
C TYR A 406 0.88 -24.68 7.24
N ALA A 407 1.39 -23.45 7.38
CA ALA A 407 2.82 -23.14 7.18
C ALA A 407 3.82 -23.99 7.99
N PRO A 408 3.57 -24.37 9.25
CA PRO A 408 4.49 -25.23 10.01
C PRO A 408 4.64 -26.66 9.44
N LYS A 409 3.75 -27.08 8.52
CA LYS A 409 3.69 -28.44 7.98
C LYS A 409 4.40 -28.61 6.63
N ASP A 410 4.80 -27.52 5.98
CA ASP A 410 5.38 -27.55 4.63
C ASP A 410 6.66 -26.71 4.57
N ASP A 411 7.81 -27.38 4.48
CA ASP A 411 9.13 -26.75 4.42
C ASP A 411 9.32 -25.81 3.23
N ARG A 412 8.47 -25.91 2.19
CA ARG A 412 8.50 -25.02 1.04
C ARG A 412 7.96 -23.63 1.37
N VAL A 413 7.20 -23.51 2.46
CA VAL A 413 6.68 -22.22 2.94
C VAL A 413 7.74 -21.52 3.78
N ASP A 414 8.24 -20.36 3.32
CA ASP A 414 9.29 -19.59 4.01
C ASP A 414 8.83 -18.21 4.52
N GLY A 415 7.60 -17.82 4.20
CA GLY A 415 7.00 -16.56 4.65
C GLY A 415 5.49 -16.67 4.89
N LEU A 416 5.00 -15.88 5.83
CA LEU A 416 3.58 -15.69 6.12
C LEU A 416 3.22 -14.20 6.03
N ILE A 417 2.17 -13.86 5.29
CA ILE A 417 1.59 -12.52 5.25
C ILE A 417 0.12 -12.63 5.65
N MET A 418 -0.19 -12.10 6.83
CA MET A 418 -1.46 -12.29 7.50
C MET A 418 -2.15 -10.95 7.70
N LEU A 419 -3.27 -10.75 7.02
CA LEU A 419 -4.09 -9.55 7.16
C LEU A 419 -5.30 -9.84 8.04
N ASN A 420 -5.54 -8.98 9.04
CA ASN A 420 -6.66 -9.07 9.98
C ASN A 420 -6.95 -10.50 10.47
N PRO A 421 -5.98 -11.19 11.13
CA PRO A 421 -6.11 -12.63 11.40
C PRO A 421 -7.32 -12.96 12.26
N TRP A 422 -8.10 -13.96 11.84
CA TRP A 422 -9.33 -14.36 12.54
C TRP A 422 -9.05 -15.24 13.76
N VAL A 423 -9.62 -14.87 14.91
CA VAL A 423 -9.40 -15.56 16.20
C VAL A 423 -10.68 -16.02 16.92
N ARG A 424 -11.86 -15.98 16.26
CA ARG A 424 -13.17 -16.38 16.82
C ARG A 424 -13.65 -17.79 16.43
N SER A 425 -14.52 -18.38 17.26
CA SER A 425 -15.44 -19.46 16.88
C SER A 425 -16.87 -18.92 16.61
N GLU A 426 -17.66 -19.57 15.74
CA GLU A 426 -19.03 -19.16 15.32
C GLU A 426 -19.96 -18.72 16.47
N ALA A 427 -19.90 -19.37 17.64
CA ALA A 427 -20.74 -19.02 18.81
C ALA A 427 -20.47 -17.61 19.40
N GLY A 428 -19.31 -17.00 19.13
CA GLY A 428 -18.94 -15.67 19.62
C GLY A 428 -19.49 -14.51 18.77
N GLU A 429 -19.86 -14.78 17.52
CA GLU A 429 -20.30 -13.77 16.54
C GLU A 429 -21.62 -13.10 16.96
N ALA A 430 -22.59 -13.89 17.42
CA ALA A 430 -23.88 -13.39 17.87
C ALA A 430 -23.82 -12.59 19.18
N GLN A 431 -22.92 -12.95 20.10
CA GLN A 431 -22.77 -12.28 21.40
C GLN A 431 -22.01 -10.96 21.30
N ALA A 432 -20.96 -10.87 20.47
CA ALA A 432 -20.19 -9.65 20.28
C ALA A 432 -20.96 -8.61 19.47
N TYR A 433 -21.70 -9.05 18.44
CA TYR A 433 -22.66 -8.20 17.73
C TYR A 433 -23.65 -7.60 18.75
N LEU A 434 -24.25 -8.40 19.65
CA LEU A 434 -25.14 -7.85 20.68
C LEU A 434 -24.43 -6.92 21.68
N LYS A 435 -23.25 -7.30 22.19
CA LYS A 435 -22.61 -6.61 23.31
C LYS A 435 -21.99 -5.27 22.89
N HIS A 436 -21.35 -5.18 21.73
CA HIS A 436 -20.79 -3.92 21.24
C HIS A 436 -21.83 -3.02 20.56
N TYR A 437 -22.81 -3.58 19.85
CA TYR A 437 -23.87 -2.82 19.15
C TYR A 437 -24.88 -2.18 20.12
N TYR A 438 -25.26 -2.87 21.20
CA TYR A 438 -26.27 -2.34 22.13
C TYR A 438 -25.67 -1.39 23.17
N LEU A 439 -24.43 -1.57 23.62
CA LEU A 439 -23.84 -0.69 24.64
C LEU A 439 -23.65 0.75 24.14
N GLN A 440 -23.26 0.95 22.87
CA GLN A 440 -23.18 2.30 22.28
C GLN A 440 -24.54 2.97 22.12
N ARG A 441 -25.61 2.18 21.91
CA ARG A 441 -26.96 2.69 21.69
C ARG A 441 -27.62 3.14 23.00
N PHE A 442 -27.35 2.44 24.10
CA PHE A 442 -27.81 2.82 25.45
C PHE A 442 -27.16 4.10 25.98
N THR A 443 -25.97 4.48 25.48
CA THR A 443 -25.27 5.72 25.86
C THR A 443 -25.63 6.93 24.99
N SER A 444 -26.40 6.76 23.91
CA SER A 444 -26.73 7.87 23.01
C SER A 444 -27.96 8.65 23.50
N LYS A 445 -27.80 9.98 23.67
CA LYS A 445 -28.88 10.89 24.06
C LYS A 445 -30.04 10.91 23.05
N ASP A 446 -29.72 10.78 21.76
CA ASP A 446 -30.70 10.74 20.65
C ASP A 446 -31.64 9.53 20.71
N PHE A 447 -31.14 8.37 21.17
CA PHE A 447 -31.96 7.17 21.33
C PHE A 447 -33.00 7.34 22.45
N TRP A 448 -32.59 7.90 23.59
CA TRP A 448 -33.50 8.17 24.71
C TRP A 448 -34.48 9.31 24.42
N GLN A 449 -34.07 10.35 23.68
CA GLN A 449 -34.98 11.40 23.23
C GLN A 449 -36.08 10.87 22.30
N LYS A 450 -35.75 9.98 21.36
CA LYS A 450 -36.72 9.36 20.45
C LYS A 450 -37.63 8.34 21.14
N LEU A 451 -37.15 7.70 22.21
CA LEU A 451 -37.95 6.80 23.05
C LEU A 451 -38.98 7.59 23.90
N LEU A 452 -38.62 8.80 24.35
CA LEU A 452 -39.46 9.69 25.15
C LEU A 452 -40.43 10.56 24.32
N SER A 453 -40.17 10.76 23.02
CA SER A 453 -41.01 11.58 22.13
C SER A 453 -42.22 10.86 21.51
N GLY A 454 -42.45 9.58 21.85
CA GLY A 454 -43.67 8.86 21.47
C GLY A 454 -43.81 8.50 19.98
N ASP A 455 -42.79 8.73 19.16
CA ASP A 455 -42.90 8.69 17.69
C ASP A 455 -42.36 7.40 17.06
N VAL A 456 -42.66 6.25 17.68
CA VAL A 456 -42.34 4.95 17.11
C VAL A 456 -43.55 4.02 17.23
N LYS A 457 -43.98 3.43 16.11
CA LYS A 457 -44.98 2.34 16.09
C LYS A 457 -44.36 1.05 16.68
N VAL A 458 -44.20 0.98 18.00
CA VAL A 458 -43.48 -0.12 18.69
C VAL A 458 -44.32 -1.38 18.98
N GLY A 459 -45.63 -1.35 18.69
CA GLY A 459 -46.56 -2.41 19.12
C GLY A 459 -46.30 -3.81 18.55
N ALA A 460 -45.75 -3.93 17.34
CA ALA A 460 -45.48 -5.23 16.70
C ALA A 460 -44.05 -5.74 17.00
N SER A 461 -43.07 -4.84 17.12
CA SER A 461 -41.66 -5.20 17.30
C SER A 461 -41.30 -5.55 18.75
N ILE A 462 -41.97 -4.97 19.76
CA ILE A 462 -41.79 -5.39 21.16
C ILE A 462 -42.44 -6.75 21.43
N LYS A 463 -43.54 -7.09 20.74
CA LYS A 463 -44.27 -8.35 20.99
C LYS A 463 -43.49 -9.57 20.49
N SER A 464 -42.80 -9.47 19.36
CA SER A 464 -41.89 -10.53 18.88
C SER A 464 -40.59 -10.61 19.69
N LEU A 465 -40.10 -9.47 20.20
CA LEU A 465 -38.93 -9.41 21.08
C LEU A 465 -39.23 -10.01 22.47
N MET A 466 -40.39 -9.70 23.05
CA MET A 466 -40.84 -10.29 24.31
C MET A 466 -41.18 -11.78 24.17
N GLN A 467 -41.66 -12.23 23.01
CA GLN A 467 -41.83 -13.65 22.73
C GLN A 467 -40.49 -14.39 22.64
N LYS A 468 -39.45 -13.78 22.03
CA LYS A 468 -38.09 -14.33 22.01
C LYS A 468 -37.39 -14.30 23.37
N VAL A 469 -37.60 -13.26 24.18
CA VAL A 469 -37.06 -13.19 25.55
C VAL A 469 -37.80 -14.15 26.50
N ARG A 470 -39.12 -14.33 26.34
CA ARG A 470 -39.89 -15.31 27.11
C ARG A 470 -39.60 -16.76 26.69
N SER A 471 -39.24 -17.03 25.45
CA SER A 471 -38.81 -18.37 25.02
C SER A 471 -37.39 -18.73 25.50
N VAL A 472 -36.55 -17.74 25.81
CA VAL A 472 -35.24 -17.95 26.43
C VAL A 472 -35.36 -18.10 27.96
N SER A 473 -36.28 -17.36 28.60
CA SER A 473 -36.45 -17.40 30.07
C SER A 473 -37.33 -18.54 30.58
N LYS A 474 -38.03 -19.30 29.73
CA LYS A 474 -38.84 -20.46 30.13
C LYS A 474 -38.19 -21.83 29.89
N ARG A 475 -36.91 -21.87 29.49
CA ARG A 475 -36.17 -23.15 29.33
C ARG A 475 -35.27 -23.52 30.52
N SER A 476 -35.41 -22.83 31.66
CA SER A 476 -34.65 -23.16 32.88
C SER A 476 -35.39 -24.02 33.91
N ASP A 477 -36.66 -24.38 33.72
CA ASP A 477 -37.40 -25.21 34.68
C ASP A 477 -38.43 -26.12 34.01
N VAL A 478 -37.99 -27.28 33.48
CA VAL A 478 -38.76 -28.54 33.50
C VAL A 478 -37.75 -29.69 33.48
N SER A 479 -37.65 -30.39 34.61
CA SER A 479 -37.06 -31.71 34.73
C SER A 479 -38.04 -32.76 34.17
N GLY A 480 -37.57 -33.59 33.24
CA GLY A 480 -38.24 -34.85 32.88
C GLY A 480 -38.29 -35.20 31.40
N ALA A 481 -37.76 -36.40 31.10
CA ALA A 481 -37.99 -37.26 29.94
C ALA A 481 -37.14 -37.06 28.67
N SER A 482 -36.50 -38.18 28.33
CA SER A 482 -35.71 -38.61 27.17
C SER A 482 -36.21 -38.19 25.78
N ASP A 483 -35.30 -37.83 24.87
CA ASP A 483 -34.89 -38.68 23.74
C ASP A 483 -33.83 -37.99 22.85
N GLN A 484 -33.09 -38.81 22.11
CA GLN A 484 -31.73 -38.65 21.59
C GLN A 484 -31.54 -37.56 20.51
N GLU A 485 -30.53 -36.69 20.70
CA GLU A 485 -29.82 -35.96 19.64
C GLU A 485 -28.29 -36.22 19.79
N PRO A 486 -27.52 -36.31 18.69
CA PRO A 486 -26.10 -36.67 18.76
C PRO A 486 -25.26 -35.48 19.27
N GLN A 487 -24.59 -35.68 20.40
CA GLN A 487 -23.53 -34.80 20.90
C GLN A 487 -22.29 -34.90 20.00
N VAL A 488 -21.95 -33.81 19.28
CA VAL A 488 -20.58 -33.57 18.82
C VAL A 488 -19.84 -32.85 19.94
N GLN A 489 -18.88 -33.55 20.56
CA GLN A 489 -17.94 -33.00 21.53
C GLN A 489 -17.00 -31.99 20.86
N THR A 490 -16.90 -30.76 21.39
CA THR A 490 -15.84 -29.80 21.02
C THR A 490 -14.85 -29.66 22.18
N ASP A 491 -13.91 -30.61 22.26
CA ASP A 491 -12.74 -30.58 23.16
C ASP A 491 -11.57 -29.70 22.64
N ALA A 492 -11.79 -28.88 21.60
CA ALA A 492 -10.74 -28.08 20.99
C ALA A 492 -10.47 -26.78 21.78
N ALA A 493 -9.19 -26.45 21.95
CA ALA A 493 -8.77 -25.18 22.55
C ALA A 493 -9.32 -23.97 21.75
N PRO A 494 -9.54 -22.80 22.39
CA PRO A 494 -10.00 -21.59 21.72
C PRO A 494 -9.13 -21.23 20.50
N LEU A 495 -9.73 -20.70 19.43
CA LEU A 495 -9.03 -20.45 18.18
C LEU A 495 -7.79 -19.55 18.34
N ALA A 496 -7.86 -18.53 19.20
CA ALA A 496 -6.71 -17.68 19.54
C ALA A 496 -5.51 -18.48 20.10
N VAL A 497 -5.77 -19.48 20.95
CA VAL A 497 -4.71 -20.34 21.53
C VAL A 497 -4.11 -21.24 20.46
N ARG A 498 -4.95 -21.79 19.58
CA ARG A 498 -4.49 -22.60 18.45
C ARG A 498 -3.64 -21.78 17.47
N LEU A 499 -4.05 -20.54 17.20
CA LEU A 499 -3.28 -19.62 16.36
C LEU A 499 -1.94 -19.27 17.01
N GLU A 500 -1.92 -18.96 18.31
CA GLU A 500 -0.68 -18.74 19.06
C GLU A 500 0.27 -19.94 18.94
N GLN A 501 -0.25 -21.16 19.13
CA GLN A 501 0.53 -22.40 19.02
C GLN A 501 1.09 -22.60 17.60
N ALA A 502 0.27 -22.38 16.58
CA ALA A 502 0.70 -22.51 15.19
C ALA A 502 1.80 -21.50 14.84
N LEU A 503 1.67 -20.25 15.30
CA LEU A 503 2.69 -19.22 15.09
C LEU A 503 3.96 -19.45 15.92
N ASP A 504 3.88 -20.10 17.08
CA ASP A 504 5.08 -20.48 17.85
C ASP A 504 5.84 -21.65 17.20
N GLN A 505 5.10 -22.55 16.54
CA GLN A 505 5.68 -23.64 15.75
C GLN A 505 6.23 -23.17 14.39
N ALA A 506 5.71 -22.06 13.86
CA ALA A 506 6.17 -21.48 12.61
C ALA A 506 7.60 -20.91 12.75
N THR A 507 8.52 -21.43 11.92
CA THR A 507 9.89 -20.90 11.79
C THR A 507 9.99 -19.80 10.74
N GLN A 508 8.93 -19.57 9.98
CA GLN A 508 8.85 -18.62 8.90
C GLN A 508 8.86 -17.17 9.42
N ASN A 509 9.36 -16.25 8.59
CA ASN A 509 9.13 -14.84 8.84
C ASN A 509 7.64 -14.53 8.61
N THR A 510 7.08 -13.64 9.42
CA THR A 510 5.65 -13.35 9.39
C THR A 510 5.40 -11.85 9.39
N LEU A 511 4.70 -11.33 8.38
CA LEU A 511 4.11 -10.01 8.37
C LEU A 511 2.64 -10.11 8.83
N ILE A 512 2.28 -9.35 9.85
CA ILE A 512 0.91 -9.22 10.34
C ILE A 512 0.45 -7.78 10.11
N VAL A 513 -0.62 -7.60 9.34
CA VAL A 513 -1.21 -6.28 9.07
C VAL A 513 -2.59 -6.22 9.69
N CYS A 514 -2.84 -5.21 10.53
CA CYS A 514 -4.12 -4.99 11.19
C CYS A 514 -4.76 -3.67 10.73
N SER A 515 -6.06 -3.65 10.50
CA SER A 515 -6.83 -2.44 10.23
C SER A 515 -7.46 -1.86 11.51
N GLY A 516 -7.56 -0.54 11.59
CA GLY A 516 -8.00 0.15 12.81
C GLY A 516 -9.52 0.29 12.95
N ASN A 517 -10.26 0.26 11.84
CA ASN A 517 -11.73 0.31 11.82
C ASN A 517 -12.37 -1.07 11.60
N ASP A 518 -11.69 -2.13 12.03
CA ASP A 518 -12.17 -3.51 11.90
C ASP A 518 -12.31 -4.20 13.27
N LEU A 519 -13.38 -4.99 13.41
CA LEU A 519 -13.64 -5.73 14.64
C LEU A 519 -12.73 -6.96 14.75
N THR A 520 -12.49 -7.67 13.65
CA THR A 520 -11.62 -8.86 13.62
C THR A 520 -10.20 -8.49 14.02
N ALA A 521 -9.65 -7.41 13.46
CA ALA A 521 -8.35 -6.86 13.83
C ALA A 521 -8.28 -6.45 15.31
N LYS A 522 -9.30 -5.76 15.83
CA LYS A 522 -9.35 -5.35 17.25
C LYS A 522 -9.37 -6.54 18.20
N GLU A 523 -9.98 -7.64 17.80
CA GLU A 523 -10.02 -8.84 18.62
C GLU A 523 -8.76 -9.67 18.55
N PHE A 524 -8.13 -9.75 17.38
CA PHE A 524 -6.77 -10.27 17.29
C PHE A 524 -5.84 -9.49 18.23
N GLU A 525 -5.91 -8.16 18.21
CA GLU A 525 -5.15 -7.32 19.14
C GLU A 525 -5.51 -7.59 20.61
N ALA A 526 -6.79 -7.76 20.95
CA ALA A 526 -7.23 -8.09 22.30
C ALA A 526 -6.78 -9.49 22.76
N ALA A 527 -6.78 -10.48 21.86
CA ALA A 527 -6.28 -11.82 22.12
C ALA A 527 -4.77 -11.80 22.39
N VAL A 528 -4.02 -11.02 21.61
CA VAL A 528 -2.59 -10.78 21.87
C VAL A 528 -2.41 -10.10 23.23
N ASP A 529 -3.11 -9.00 23.50
CA ASP A 529 -2.92 -8.22 24.74
C ASP A 529 -3.29 -9.00 26.00
N SER A 530 -4.28 -9.88 25.92
CA SER A 530 -4.72 -10.74 27.03
C SER A 530 -3.78 -11.91 27.33
N SER A 531 -2.90 -12.29 26.39
CA SER A 531 -1.95 -13.41 26.56
C SER A 531 -0.50 -12.91 26.69
N GLY A 532 0.14 -13.22 27.83
CA GLY A 532 1.57 -12.88 28.05
C GLY A 532 2.51 -13.64 27.12
N SER A 533 2.21 -14.91 26.84
CA SER A 533 2.97 -15.75 25.91
C SER A 533 2.78 -15.27 24.47
N PHE A 534 1.57 -14.88 24.06
CA PHE A 534 1.32 -14.39 22.70
C PHE A 534 2.03 -13.06 22.43
N ARG A 535 2.03 -12.13 23.40
CA ARG A 535 2.84 -10.90 23.31
C ARG A 535 4.33 -11.18 23.20
N THR A 536 4.82 -12.15 23.97
CA THR A 536 6.24 -12.53 23.94
C THR A 536 6.60 -13.13 22.58
N LEU A 537 5.75 -14.01 22.05
CA LEU A 537 5.88 -14.59 20.72
C LEU A 537 5.97 -13.52 19.64
N LEU A 538 4.98 -12.62 19.58
CA LEU A 538 4.92 -11.57 18.55
C LEU A 538 5.96 -10.45 18.75
N SER A 539 6.75 -10.48 19.83
CA SER A 539 7.91 -9.61 20.02
C SER A 539 9.20 -10.17 19.42
N LYS A 540 9.21 -11.44 19.00
CA LYS A 540 10.36 -12.07 18.34
C LYS A 540 10.64 -11.37 16.99
N PRO A 541 11.92 -11.21 16.56
CA PRO A 541 12.29 -10.50 15.33
C PRO A 541 11.67 -11.05 14.04
N GLN A 542 11.27 -12.32 14.04
CA GLN A 542 10.62 -12.97 12.89
C GLN A 542 9.22 -12.38 12.59
N PHE A 543 8.57 -11.71 13.55
CA PHE A 543 7.25 -11.10 13.37
C PHE A 543 7.37 -9.60 13.11
N MET A 544 6.86 -9.16 11.96
CA MET A 544 6.62 -7.76 11.65
C MET A 544 5.15 -7.46 11.85
N ARG A 545 4.83 -6.34 12.51
CA ARG A 545 3.45 -5.89 12.71
C ARG A 545 3.27 -4.51 12.12
N GLN A 546 2.25 -4.35 11.29
CA GLN A 546 1.84 -3.08 10.69
C GLN A 546 0.37 -2.80 11.02
N LYS A 547 0.03 -1.52 11.11
CA LYS A 547 -1.34 -1.09 11.40
C LYS A 547 -1.77 0.08 10.52
N LEU A 548 -2.94 -0.04 9.89
CA LEU A 548 -3.60 1.06 9.19
C LEU A 548 -4.80 1.54 10.00
N ALA A 549 -4.63 2.66 10.71
CA ALA A 549 -5.61 3.15 11.67
C ALA A 549 -7.01 3.42 11.07
N SER A 550 -7.10 3.86 9.82
CA SER A 550 -8.37 4.19 9.16
C SER A 550 -8.95 3.07 8.31
N ALA A 551 -8.17 2.02 8.01
CA ALA A 551 -8.59 0.97 7.10
C ALA A 551 -9.77 0.15 7.64
N ASP A 552 -10.61 -0.32 6.72
CA ASP A 552 -11.70 -1.26 6.97
C ASP A 552 -11.20 -2.72 6.97
N HIS A 553 -12.12 -3.68 7.03
CA HIS A 553 -11.78 -5.09 7.13
C HIS A 553 -11.00 -5.63 5.91
N THR A 554 -11.33 -5.15 4.71
CA THR A 554 -10.77 -5.64 3.46
C THR A 554 -9.76 -4.68 2.84
N PHE A 555 -9.35 -3.61 3.52
CA PHE A 555 -8.47 -2.58 2.95
C PHE A 555 -8.99 -2.05 1.61
N SER A 556 -10.31 -1.83 1.50
CA SER A 556 -11.02 -1.64 0.22
C SER A 556 -10.55 -0.45 -0.63
N SER A 557 -10.17 0.67 -0.01
CA SER A 557 -9.71 1.86 -0.73
C SER A 557 -8.41 1.62 -1.51
N GLN A 558 -8.20 2.35 -2.60
CA GLN A 558 -6.97 2.26 -3.40
C GLN A 558 -5.71 2.57 -2.57
N ALA A 559 -5.77 3.59 -1.70
CA ALA A 559 -4.65 3.99 -0.86
C ALA A 559 -4.26 2.89 0.15
N TRP A 560 -5.26 2.21 0.74
CA TRP A 560 -5.01 1.11 1.68
C TRP A 560 -4.43 -0.11 0.95
N ARG A 561 -4.97 -0.47 -0.22
CA ARG A 561 -4.42 -1.53 -1.08
C ARG A 561 -2.96 -1.25 -1.42
N ALA A 562 -2.65 -0.04 -1.89
CA ALA A 562 -1.28 0.39 -2.21
C ALA A 562 -0.33 0.24 -1.01
N GLN A 563 -0.78 0.63 0.18
CA GLN A 563 0.05 0.51 1.38
C GLN A 563 0.29 -0.95 1.80
N VAL A 564 -0.75 -1.80 1.75
CA VAL A 564 -0.65 -3.24 1.99
C VAL A 564 0.30 -3.90 0.99
N GLN A 565 0.21 -3.52 -0.29
CA GLN A 565 1.09 -3.99 -1.35
C GLN A 565 2.55 -3.60 -1.08
N ASN A 566 2.80 -2.34 -0.72
CA ASN A 566 4.14 -1.86 -0.38
C ASN A 566 4.75 -2.63 0.79
N TRP A 567 3.97 -2.89 1.85
CA TRP A 567 4.43 -3.71 2.97
C TRP A 567 4.67 -5.17 2.59
N THR A 568 3.80 -5.74 1.76
CA THR A 568 3.93 -7.12 1.28
C THR A 568 5.20 -7.28 0.44
N SER A 569 5.41 -6.40 -0.55
CA SER A 569 6.59 -6.41 -1.41
C SER A 569 7.87 -6.17 -0.61
N GLY A 570 7.89 -5.17 0.27
CA GLY A 570 9.05 -4.89 1.13
C GLY A 570 9.37 -6.03 2.11
N PHE A 571 8.35 -6.75 2.58
CA PHE A 571 8.53 -7.94 3.41
C PHE A 571 9.12 -9.12 2.62
N LEU A 572 8.65 -9.37 1.39
CA LEU A 572 9.15 -10.45 0.55
C LEU A 572 10.57 -10.19 0.04
N GLN A 573 10.89 -8.92 -0.23
CA GLN A 573 12.22 -8.50 -0.67
C GLN A 573 13.22 -8.38 0.49
N ARG A 574 12.77 -8.45 1.74
CA ARG A 574 13.67 -8.42 2.90
C ARG A 574 14.55 -9.65 2.89
N LYS A 575 15.84 -9.42 2.70
CA LYS A 575 16.86 -10.42 3.02
C LYS A 575 16.89 -10.60 4.53
N PRO A 576 16.99 -11.83 5.07
CA PRO A 576 17.26 -12.04 6.49
C PRO A 576 18.47 -11.19 6.90
N ALA A 577 18.39 -10.53 8.05
CA ALA A 577 19.39 -9.55 8.43
C ALA A 577 20.78 -10.19 8.47
N ALA A 578 21.65 -9.79 7.54
CA ALA A 578 23.02 -10.25 7.41
C ALA A 578 23.87 -9.82 8.62
N GLY A 579 23.49 -8.75 9.32
CA GLY A 579 24.18 -8.29 10.51
C GLY A 579 23.40 -7.26 11.34
N LYS A 580 23.99 -6.87 12.47
CA LYS A 580 23.44 -5.87 13.40
C LYS A 580 24.44 -4.73 13.62
N ALA A 581 23.96 -3.49 13.63
CA ALA A 581 24.75 -2.30 13.86
C ALA A 581 24.36 -1.58 15.16
N LEU A 582 25.36 -1.02 15.86
CA LEU A 582 25.16 -0.06 16.95
C LEU A 582 25.64 1.32 16.51
N LEU A 583 24.70 2.23 16.22
CA LEU A 583 24.97 3.63 15.92
C LEU A 583 25.17 4.44 17.21
N VAL A 584 26.29 5.15 17.32
CA VAL A 584 26.59 6.14 18.35
C VAL A 584 26.41 7.54 17.75
N ALA A 585 25.30 8.21 18.08
CA ALA A 585 24.92 9.49 17.50
C ALA A 585 24.43 10.49 18.56
N TYR A 586 25.18 11.58 18.75
CA TYR A 586 24.73 12.69 19.58
C TYR A 586 23.62 13.49 18.89
N HIS A 587 23.79 13.82 17.60
CA HIS A 587 22.75 14.47 16.79
C HIS A 587 21.71 13.45 16.34
N TYR A 588 20.75 13.15 17.21
CA TYR A 588 19.63 12.24 16.95
C TYR A 588 18.36 12.76 17.65
N PRO A 589 17.15 12.67 17.07
CA PRO A 589 15.93 13.24 17.67
C PRO A 589 15.80 12.83 19.14
N PRO A 590 15.30 13.66 20.07
CA PRO A 590 14.57 14.90 19.84
C PRO A 590 15.43 16.16 19.72
N VAL A 591 16.76 16.08 19.58
CA VAL A 591 17.58 17.30 19.45
C VAL A 591 17.15 18.12 18.23
N LYS A 592 16.98 19.44 18.41
CA LYS A 592 16.64 20.37 17.32
C LYS A 592 17.94 21.04 16.85
N VAL A 593 18.54 20.51 15.79
CA VAL A 593 19.78 20.99 15.16
C VAL A 593 19.67 20.86 13.64
N SER A 594 20.72 21.28 12.93
CA SER A 594 20.77 21.34 11.46
C SER A 594 20.71 19.97 10.76
N SER A 595 20.78 20.01 9.42
CA SER A 595 20.63 18.91 8.47
C SER A 595 21.37 17.60 8.79
N GLY A 596 22.46 17.63 9.55
CA GLY A 596 23.21 16.43 9.92
C GLY A 596 22.34 15.35 10.58
N LEU A 597 21.39 15.74 11.45
CA LEU A 597 20.47 14.82 12.11
C LEU A 597 19.67 13.96 11.11
N GLN A 598 19.31 14.56 9.96
CA GLN A 598 18.47 13.91 8.94
C GLN A 598 19.18 12.70 8.30
N ARG A 599 20.51 12.75 8.16
CA ARG A 599 21.32 11.64 7.66
C ARG A 599 21.32 10.47 8.64
N SER A 600 21.64 10.73 9.90
CA SER A 600 21.74 9.68 10.93
C SER A 600 20.39 8.99 11.15
N LEU A 601 19.29 9.75 11.15
CA LEU A 601 17.95 9.20 11.25
C LEU A 601 17.61 8.31 10.04
N ALA A 602 17.73 8.85 8.83
CA ALA A 602 17.38 8.12 7.61
C ALA A 602 18.18 6.82 7.44
N PHE A 603 19.50 6.86 7.59
CA PHE A 603 20.34 5.66 7.46
C PHE A 603 20.01 4.63 8.55
N SER A 604 19.81 5.06 9.81
CA SER A 604 19.41 4.13 10.88
C SER A 604 18.07 3.44 10.62
N THR A 605 17.16 4.12 9.89
CA THR A 605 15.84 3.60 9.52
C THR A 605 15.91 2.65 8.33
N TYR A 606 16.60 3.03 7.25
CA TYR A 606 16.62 2.25 6.00
C TYR A 606 17.55 1.04 6.03
N LEU A 607 18.42 0.90 7.04
CA LEU A 607 19.32 -0.26 7.15
C LEU A 607 18.53 -1.59 7.14
N SER A 608 17.32 -1.61 7.70
CA SER A 608 16.50 -2.81 7.76
C SER A 608 16.02 -3.29 6.39
N ASP A 609 15.92 -2.38 5.41
CA ASP A 609 15.55 -2.70 4.04
C ASP A 609 16.72 -3.37 3.30
N HIS A 610 17.95 -3.14 3.77
CA HIS A 610 19.20 -3.68 3.22
C HIS A 610 19.76 -4.85 4.05
N GLY A 611 18.91 -5.52 4.83
CA GLY A 611 19.30 -6.68 5.62
C GLY A 611 20.21 -6.35 6.81
N TRP A 612 20.08 -5.16 7.41
CA TRP A 612 20.80 -4.81 8.64
C TRP A 612 19.85 -4.27 9.71
N ASP A 613 19.92 -4.85 10.90
CA ASP A 613 19.21 -4.31 12.07
C ASP A 613 20.06 -3.24 12.75
N CYS A 614 19.48 -2.09 13.08
CA CYS A 614 20.19 -1.00 13.73
C CYS A 614 19.65 -0.75 15.15
N SER A 615 20.55 -0.41 16.07
CA SER A 615 20.21 0.16 17.37
C SER A 615 20.99 1.44 17.57
N VAL A 616 20.39 2.42 18.25
CA VAL A 616 20.97 3.75 18.41
C VAL A 616 21.30 4.00 19.87
N LEU A 617 22.50 4.51 20.12
CA LEU A 617 22.97 5.06 21.39
C LEU A 617 23.15 6.57 21.22
N SER A 618 22.39 7.33 21.99
CA SER A 618 22.32 8.79 21.90
C SER A 618 22.32 9.43 23.29
N ALA A 619 22.51 10.74 23.36
CA ALA A 619 22.48 11.46 24.63
C ALA A 619 21.03 11.61 25.14
N ALA A 620 20.88 11.69 26.45
CA ALA A 620 19.60 12.00 27.10
C ALA A 620 19.15 13.42 26.73
N PRO A 621 17.83 13.68 26.61
CA PRO A 621 17.32 14.99 26.20
C PRO A 621 17.84 16.18 27.04
N CYS A 622 18.18 15.95 28.31
CA CYS A 622 18.79 16.96 29.19
C CYS A 622 20.16 17.47 28.72
N ALA A 623 20.85 16.77 27.81
CA ALA A 623 22.10 17.24 27.21
C ALA A 623 21.86 18.25 26.08
N TYR A 624 20.68 18.24 25.47
CA TYR A 624 20.36 19.07 24.30
C TYR A 624 19.99 20.50 24.69
N GLU A 625 20.49 21.45 23.91
CA GLU A 625 20.19 22.87 24.09
C GLU A 625 18.77 23.19 23.65
N GLN A 626 18.34 22.62 22.52
CA GLN A 626 17.00 22.71 21.98
C GLN A 626 16.49 21.32 21.61
N THR A 627 15.19 21.09 21.81
CA THR A 627 14.52 19.83 21.43
C THR A 627 13.25 20.10 20.65
N SER A 628 12.89 19.21 19.74
CA SER A 628 11.59 19.17 19.07
C SER A 628 10.99 17.76 19.08
N ALA A 629 9.66 17.70 19.16
CA ALA A 629 8.90 16.46 19.00
C ALA A 629 8.63 16.09 17.53
N ASP A 630 8.85 17.03 16.60
CA ASP A 630 8.40 16.91 15.20
C ASP A 630 8.90 15.66 14.49
N GLN A 631 10.13 15.24 14.82
CA GLN A 631 10.82 14.11 14.17
C GLN A 631 10.83 12.83 15.01
N LEU A 632 10.19 12.83 16.18
CA LEU A 632 10.08 11.61 17.00
C LEU A 632 9.19 10.57 16.31
N LYS A 633 8.18 11.03 15.56
CA LYS A 633 7.29 10.17 14.75
C LYS A 633 7.99 9.48 13.58
N ASP A 634 9.14 10.01 13.16
CA ASP A 634 9.91 9.47 12.04
C ASP A 634 10.86 8.33 12.47
N ILE A 635 10.93 8.03 13.78
CA ILE A 635 11.66 6.86 14.32
C ILE A 635 10.72 5.64 14.27
N PRO A 636 11.05 4.58 13.50
CA PRO A 636 10.24 3.36 13.48
C PRO A 636 10.11 2.72 14.86
N ALA A 637 8.94 2.17 15.18
CA ALA A 637 8.70 1.50 16.47
C ALA A 637 9.66 0.31 16.73
N SER A 638 10.17 -0.30 15.67
CA SER A 638 11.17 -1.37 15.72
C SER A 638 12.59 -0.88 16.07
N LEU A 639 12.89 0.41 15.83
CA LEU A 639 14.24 0.96 16.02
C LEU A 639 14.49 1.31 17.49
N LYS A 640 15.40 0.57 18.12
CA LYS A 640 15.72 0.75 19.54
C LYS A 640 16.65 1.94 19.75
N VAL A 641 16.18 2.97 20.45
CA VAL A 641 17.01 4.12 20.84
C VAL A 641 17.30 4.12 22.34
N THR A 642 18.58 4.18 22.70
CA THR A 642 19.09 4.20 24.07
C THR A 642 19.60 5.57 24.40
N ARG A 643 19.12 6.13 25.50
CA ARG A 643 19.48 7.48 25.95
C ARG A 643 20.42 7.37 27.15
N ALA A 644 21.68 7.68 26.94
CA ALA A 644 22.67 7.73 28.01
C ALA A 644 22.79 9.15 28.57
N LEU A 645 22.96 9.25 29.89
CA LEU A 645 23.10 10.54 30.57
C LEU A 645 24.28 11.33 29.99
N GLY A 646 24.11 12.64 29.84
CA GLY A 646 25.15 13.55 29.40
C GLY A 646 24.78 14.97 29.81
N PHE A 647 25.79 15.79 30.06
CA PHE A 647 25.63 17.18 30.46
C PHE A 647 26.39 18.09 29.52
N ASP A 648 25.73 19.17 29.10
CA ASP A 648 26.41 20.34 28.55
C ASP A 648 27.20 21.05 29.67
N THR A 649 28.52 21.09 29.54
CA THR A 649 29.44 21.71 30.51
C THR A 649 29.16 23.20 30.71
N ARG A 650 28.86 23.93 29.64
CA ARG A 650 28.57 25.37 29.72
C ARG A 650 27.26 25.62 30.48
N ARG A 651 26.24 24.81 30.23
CA ARG A 651 24.91 24.98 30.83
C ARG A 651 24.81 24.45 32.26
N HIS A 652 25.34 23.25 32.51
CA HIS A 652 25.09 22.52 33.77
C HIS A 652 26.25 22.57 34.75
N LEU A 653 27.49 22.74 34.26
CA LEU A 653 28.70 22.64 35.08
C LEU A 653 29.41 23.99 35.25
N SER A 654 28.79 25.10 34.81
CA SER A 654 29.32 26.44 35.03
C SER A 654 28.91 27.01 36.39
N PHE A 655 29.84 27.72 37.03
CA PHE A 655 29.59 28.48 38.26
C PHE A 655 29.67 29.98 37.94
N LYS A 656 28.57 30.70 38.16
CA LYS A 656 28.42 32.12 37.75
C LYS A 656 28.80 32.37 36.27
N GLY A 657 28.43 31.44 35.39
CA GLY A 657 28.74 31.51 33.96
C GLY A 657 30.18 31.18 33.57
N ARG A 658 31.03 30.74 34.52
CA ARG A 658 32.42 30.35 34.26
C ARG A 658 32.62 28.85 34.50
N TYR A 659 33.39 28.20 33.64
CA TYR A 659 33.79 26.79 33.77
C TYR A 659 35.25 26.64 33.37
N LEU A 660 35.92 25.59 33.85
CA LEU A 660 37.29 25.29 33.43
C LEU A 660 37.26 24.76 32.00
N GLU A 661 38.03 25.37 31.08
CA GLU A 661 38.04 25.01 29.65
C GLU A 661 38.29 23.51 29.43
N VAL A 662 39.15 22.89 30.25
CA VAL A 662 39.47 21.45 30.20
C VAL A 662 38.23 20.56 30.37
N MET A 663 37.20 21.02 31.08
CA MET A 663 35.94 20.28 31.25
C MET A 663 35.08 20.24 29.98
N ALA A 664 35.39 21.09 28.99
CA ALA A 664 34.71 21.17 27.70
C ALA A 664 35.62 20.77 26.52
N LEU A 665 36.71 20.04 26.79
CA LEU A 665 37.58 19.45 25.79
C LEU A 665 37.32 17.94 25.69
N PRO A 666 37.26 17.36 24.48
CA PRO A 666 37.36 18.03 23.17
C PRO A 666 36.13 18.88 22.82
N ASP A 667 34.99 18.56 23.41
CA ASP A 667 33.73 19.29 23.25
C ASP A 667 32.96 19.38 24.58
N ARG A 668 31.96 20.26 24.65
CA ARG A 668 31.21 20.54 25.88
C ARG A 668 30.39 19.36 26.39
N TRP A 669 30.33 18.25 25.65
CA TRP A 669 29.51 17.07 25.94
C TRP A 669 30.32 15.86 26.38
N ILE A 670 31.61 16.02 26.69
CA ILE A 670 32.51 14.94 27.12
C ILE A 670 31.98 14.12 28.31
N SER A 671 31.14 14.73 29.16
CA SER A 671 30.46 14.04 30.26
C SER A 671 29.54 12.90 29.82
N TRP A 672 29.14 12.86 28.54
CA TRP A 672 28.38 11.76 27.93
C TRP A 672 29.19 10.47 27.82
N LEU A 673 30.52 10.57 27.64
CA LEU A 673 31.42 9.43 27.41
C LEU A 673 31.27 8.29 28.42
N PRO A 674 31.39 8.49 29.75
CA PRO A 674 31.33 7.39 30.71
C PRO A 674 29.96 6.68 30.72
N PHE A 675 28.85 7.44 30.67
CA PHE A 675 27.51 6.86 30.69
C PHE A 675 27.16 6.16 29.37
N ALA A 676 27.61 6.72 28.25
CA ALA A 676 27.41 6.14 26.94
C ALA A 676 28.23 4.86 26.76
N VAL A 677 29.47 4.79 27.25
CA VAL A 677 30.26 3.55 27.20
C VAL A 677 29.59 2.45 28.01
N VAL A 678 29.09 2.74 29.22
CA VAL A 678 28.35 1.75 30.03
C VAL A 678 27.07 1.28 29.32
N ALA A 679 26.25 2.21 28.83
CA ALA A 679 25.03 1.89 28.11
C ALA A 679 25.31 1.14 26.80
N GLY A 680 26.38 1.50 26.10
CA GLY A 680 26.86 0.87 24.88
C GLY A 680 27.33 -0.56 25.11
N LEU A 681 28.12 -0.82 26.16
CA LEU A 681 28.51 -2.19 26.54
C LEU A 681 27.30 -3.05 26.88
N TRP A 682 26.32 -2.49 27.61
CA TRP A 682 25.06 -3.20 27.89
C TRP A 682 24.30 -3.53 26.62
N ARG A 683 24.24 -2.61 25.65
CA ARG A 683 23.64 -2.84 24.33
C ARG A 683 24.39 -3.86 23.51
N ILE A 684 25.73 -3.82 23.53
CA ILE A 684 26.54 -4.81 22.83
C ILE A 684 26.29 -6.21 23.40
N TRP A 685 26.26 -6.33 24.72
CA TRP A 685 25.95 -7.59 25.40
C TRP A 685 24.53 -8.10 25.07
N ARG A 686 23.54 -7.21 25.06
CA ARG A 686 22.12 -7.57 24.90
C ARG A 686 21.71 -7.81 23.45
N ASP A 687 22.03 -6.85 22.57
CA ASP A 687 21.53 -6.81 21.19
C ASP A 687 22.54 -7.46 20.21
N LYS A 688 23.79 -7.74 20.65
CA LYS A 688 24.86 -8.44 19.90
C LYS A 688 25.13 -7.85 18.50
N PRO A 689 25.49 -6.57 18.39
CA PRO A 689 25.87 -5.96 17.12
C PRO A 689 27.14 -6.59 16.58
N SER A 690 27.20 -6.73 15.25
CA SER A 690 28.39 -7.15 14.51
C SER A 690 29.31 -5.97 14.19
N VAL A 691 28.79 -4.74 14.15
CA VAL A 691 29.55 -3.52 13.84
C VAL A 691 29.15 -2.36 14.74
N ILE A 692 30.14 -1.55 15.12
CA ILE A 692 29.91 -0.24 15.75
C ILE A 692 30.00 0.83 14.68
N TRP A 693 29.08 1.78 14.69
CA TRP A 693 29.08 2.92 13.79
C TRP A 693 28.97 4.20 14.63
N SER A 694 29.82 5.19 14.44
CA SER A 694 29.76 6.46 15.19
C SER A 694 29.87 7.66 14.25
N THR A 695 29.18 8.76 14.55
CA THR A 695 29.09 9.92 13.63
C THR A 695 29.50 11.26 14.28
N TYR A 696 30.34 12.04 13.59
CA TYR A 696 30.82 13.40 13.92
C TYR A 696 29.81 14.48 13.41
N PRO A 697 29.61 15.69 14.01
CA PRO A 697 30.60 16.66 14.49
C PRO A 697 30.92 16.66 15.98
N ILE A 698 30.42 15.67 16.73
CA ILE A 698 30.65 15.59 18.17
C ILE A 698 31.79 14.60 18.41
N ALA A 699 32.99 15.11 18.71
CA ALA A 699 34.20 14.29 18.89
C ALA A 699 34.02 13.23 19.99
N THR A 700 33.24 13.54 21.03
CA THR A 700 32.85 12.59 22.08
C THR A 700 32.16 11.33 21.52
N ALA A 701 31.38 11.42 20.44
CA ALA A 701 30.74 10.26 19.81
C ALA A 701 31.78 9.27 19.25
N HIS A 702 32.84 9.78 18.63
CA HIS A 702 33.96 8.94 18.16
C HIS A 702 34.79 8.39 19.31
N LEU A 703 34.98 9.13 20.40
CA LEU A 703 35.63 8.59 21.61
C LEU A 703 34.85 7.43 22.22
N ILE A 704 33.51 7.50 22.22
CA ILE A 704 32.64 6.40 22.64
C ILE A 704 32.81 5.21 21.68
N GLY A 705 32.78 5.44 20.37
CA GLY A 705 33.01 4.39 19.35
C GLY A 705 34.36 3.69 19.52
N LEU A 706 35.42 4.48 19.70
CA LEU A 706 36.79 4.01 19.99
C LEU A 706 36.84 3.15 21.26
N ALA A 707 36.24 3.63 22.35
CA ALA A 707 36.22 2.91 23.62
C ALA A 707 35.46 1.58 23.51
N LEU A 708 34.27 1.58 22.90
CA LEU A 708 33.47 0.38 22.69
C LEU A 708 34.19 -0.63 21.79
N SER A 709 34.78 -0.19 20.67
CA SER A 709 35.54 -1.08 19.78
C SER A 709 36.77 -1.66 20.48
N LYS A 710 37.50 -0.87 21.26
CA LYS A 710 38.66 -1.35 22.04
C LYS A 710 38.27 -2.37 23.11
N LEU A 711 37.15 -2.16 23.80
CA LEU A 711 36.69 -3.03 24.88
C LEU A 711 36.04 -4.32 24.39
N THR A 712 35.46 -4.33 23.19
CA THR A 712 34.66 -5.46 22.67
C THR A 712 35.29 -6.19 21.50
N GLY A 713 36.26 -5.58 20.83
CA GLY A 713 36.89 -6.13 19.63
C GLY A 713 36.04 -6.00 18.35
N LEU A 714 34.84 -5.43 18.43
CA LEU A 714 33.98 -5.26 17.26
C LEU A 714 34.59 -4.30 16.22
N PRO A 715 34.42 -4.57 14.91
CA PRO A 715 34.81 -3.65 13.86
C PRO A 715 34.03 -2.34 13.98
N TRP A 716 34.66 -1.26 13.54
CA TRP A 716 34.16 0.09 13.80
C TRP A 716 34.24 0.98 12.57
N VAL A 717 33.10 1.53 12.17
CA VAL A 717 32.99 2.55 11.12
C VAL A 717 32.87 3.94 11.76
N ALA A 718 33.81 4.83 11.45
CA ALA A 718 33.81 6.22 11.90
C ALA A 718 33.31 7.13 10.75
N ASP A 719 32.11 7.69 10.90
CA ASP A 719 31.47 8.60 9.94
C ASP A 719 31.82 10.07 10.24
N PHE A 720 32.79 10.58 9.48
CA PHE A 720 33.21 11.97 9.43
C PHE A 720 32.33 12.73 8.44
N ARG A 721 31.16 13.18 8.92
CA ARG A 721 30.28 14.05 8.11
C ARG A 721 30.94 15.36 7.72
N ASP A 722 31.80 15.85 8.62
CA ASP A 722 32.63 17.03 8.50
C ASP A 722 34.08 16.64 8.85
N SER A 723 35.08 17.35 8.33
CA SER A 723 36.47 17.16 8.76
C SER A 723 36.62 17.51 10.24
N MET A 724 37.30 16.67 11.01
CA MET A 724 37.63 17.02 12.39
C MET A 724 38.71 18.11 12.44
N THR A 725 39.78 17.96 11.66
CA THR A 725 40.82 19.00 11.51
C THR A 725 41.16 19.30 10.05
N GLU A 726 41.41 20.58 9.81
CA GLU A 726 41.85 21.17 8.53
C GLU A 726 42.98 22.17 8.81
N GLU A 727 43.51 22.78 7.75
CA GLU A 727 44.65 23.69 7.84
C GLU A 727 44.38 24.84 8.83
N THR A 728 43.21 25.47 8.73
CA THR A 728 42.81 26.62 9.56
C THR A 728 41.79 26.28 10.66
N TYR A 729 41.22 25.06 10.66
CA TYR A 729 40.20 24.63 11.62
C TYR A 729 40.60 23.38 12.43
N PRO A 730 40.33 23.33 13.75
CA PRO A 730 40.03 24.45 14.63
C PRO A 730 41.21 25.42 14.70
N ALA A 731 40.95 26.67 15.11
CA ALA A 731 41.99 27.66 15.33
C ALA A 731 43.10 27.14 16.29
N PRO A 732 44.36 27.63 16.16
CA PRO A 732 45.46 27.20 17.02
C PRO A 732 45.13 27.31 18.51
N GLY A 733 45.30 26.21 19.26
CA GLY A 733 45.01 26.17 20.68
C GLY A 733 44.86 24.76 21.26
N PRO A 734 44.49 24.63 22.55
CA PRO A 734 44.29 23.34 23.20
C PRO A 734 43.27 22.45 22.49
N LYS A 735 42.18 23.04 21.97
CA LYS A 735 41.14 22.33 21.21
C LYS A 735 41.70 21.67 19.96
N ARG A 736 42.49 22.39 19.14
CA ARG A 736 43.16 21.83 17.95
C ARG A 736 44.07 20.66 18.31
N ARG A 737 44.84 20.78 19.40
CA ARG A 737 45.71 19.68 19.88
C ARG A 737 44.93 18.43 20.26
N TRP A 738 43.78 18.58 20.92
CA TRP A 738 42.90 17.46 21.24
C TRP A 738 42.26 16.87 19.99
N PHE A 739 41.76 17.70 19.08
CA PHE A 739 41.16 17.23 17.83
C PHE A 739 42.16 16.45 16.99
N LEU A 740 43.40 16.94 16.81
CA LEU A 740 44.46 16.22 16.11
C LEU A 740 44.75 14.85 16.76
N ARG A 741 44.79 14.78 18.10
CA ARG A 741 45.01 13.50 18.80
C ARG A 741 43.85 12.54 18.63
N ILE A 742 42.61 13.02 18.79
CA ILE A 742 41.42 12.20 18.65
C ILE A 742 41.30 11.70 17.22
N GLU A 743 41.44 12.59 16.23
CA GLU A 743 41.46 12.22 14.82
C GLU A 743 42.50 11.11 14.56
N GLN A 744 43.73 11.29 15.03
CA GLN A 744 44.76 10.28 14.90
C GLN A 744 44.38 8.96 15.58
N TRP A 745 43.78 8.97 16.78
CA TRP A 745 43.33 7.75 17.46
C TRP A 745 42.17 7.06 16.73
N VAL A 746 41.24 7.84 16.18
CA VAL A 746 40.08 7.35 15.44
C VAL A 746 40.54 6.71 14.14
N ILE A 747 41.29 7.45 13.32
CA ILE A 747 41.76 7.02 12.00
C ILE A 747 42.68 5.81 12.10
N ASN A 748 43.60 5.74 13.07
CA ASN A 748 44.47 4.56 13.19
C ASN A 748 43.76 3.32 13.75
N ARG A 749 42.49 3.41 14.19
CA ARG A 749 41.81 2.29 14.86
C ARG A 749 40.50 1.85 14.22
N CYS A 750 39.78 2.75 13.54
CA CYS A 750 38.57 2.37 12.82
C CYS A 750 38.89 1.41 11.67
N THR A 751 37.93 0.56 11.35
CA THR A 751 37.99 -0.32 10.17
C THR A 751 37.80 0.49 8.88
N TYR A 752 36.87 1.45 8.90
CA TYR A 752 36.65 2.40 7.82
C TYR A 752 36.37 3.79 8.38
N ALA A 753 36.90 4.81 7.71
CA ALA A 753 36.57 6.21 7.91
C ALA A 753 35.74 6.69 6.72
N VAL A 754 34.49 7.09 6.99
CA VAL A 754 33.53 7.53 5.97
C VAL A 754 33.52 9.05 5.91
N PHE A 755 33.56 9.62 4.71
CA PHE A 755 33.56 11.06 4.44
C PHE A 755 32.46 11.40 3.43
N THR A 756 32.00 12.65 3.45
CA THR A 756 30.89 13.10 2.60
C THR A 756 31.33 13.74 1.28
N THR A 757 32.64 13.97 1.09
CA THR A 757 33.17 14.67 -0.07
C THR A 757 34.48 14.07 -0.59
N PRO A 758 34.74 14.11 -1.92
CA PRO A 758 35.99 13.63 -2.51
C PRO A 758 37.23 14.31 -1.95
N SER A 759 37.20 15.64 -1.75
CA SER A 759 38.34 16.38 -1.24
C SER A 759 38.67 16.02 0.21
N ALA A 760 37.67 15.71 1.04
CA ALA A 760 37.91 15.22 2.40
C ALA A 760 38.59 13.84 2.41
N VAL A 761 38.15 12.92 1.53
CA VAL A 761 38.81 11.60 1.37
C VAL A 761 40.28 11.79 1.01
N LYS A 762 40.56 12.60 -0.02
CA LYS A 762 41.93 12.88 -0.49
C LYS A 762 42.79 13.50 0.62
N MET A 763 42.26 14.50 1.33
CA MET A 763 42.96 15.17 2.43
C MET A 763 43.39 14.19 3.52
N TYR A 764 42.53 13.24 3.91
CA TYR A 764 42.85 12.27 4.94
C TYR A 764 43.80 11.18 4.42
N GLN A 765 43.69 10.76 3.15
CA GLN A 765 44.66 9.85 2.53
C GLN A 765 46.07 10.45 2.49
N GLU A 766 46.20 11.72 2.11
CA GLU A 766 47.49 12.43 2.10
C GLU A 766 48.07 12.63 3.50
N ARG A 767 47.20 12.85 4.50
CA ARG A 767 47.61 13.04 5.90
C ARG A 767 48.03 11.74 6.59
N TYR A 768 47.43 10.61 6.19
CA TYR A 768 47.69 9.29 6.76
C TYR A 768 48.16 8.28 5.68
N PRO A 769 49.28 8.54 4.99
CA PRO A 769 49.71 7.75 3.82
C PRO A 769 50.18 6.34 4.17
N HIS A 770 50.42 6.05 5.44
CA HIS A 770 50.78 4.72 5.93
C HIS A 770 49.57 3.77 6.07
N LEU A 771 48.34 4.27 5.93
CA LEU A 771 47.12 3.49 5.98
C LEU A 771 46.61 3.15 4.57
N PRO A 772 45.88 2.03 4.39
CA PRO A 772 45.32 1.67 3.09
C PRO A 772 44.33 2.72 2.58
N ALA A 773 44.43 3.07 1.30
CA ALA A 773 43.53 4.05 0.67
C ALA A 773 42.04 3.63 0.77
N GLU A 774 41.77 2.32 0.73
CA GLU A 774 40.43 1.73 0.86
C GLU A 774 39.78 1.90 2.24
N GLN A 775 40.56 2.29 3.26
CA GLN A 775 40.03 2.62 4.58
C GLN A 775 39.20 3.91 4.54
N PHE A 776 39.49 4.82 3.60
CA PHE A 776 38.84 6.12 3.45
C PHE A 776 37.76 6.01 2.38
N VAL A 777 36.49 6.08 2.81
CA VAL A 777 35.32 5.77 1.96
C VAL A 777 34.51 7.04 1.74
N LEU A 778 34.16 7.30 0.48
CA LEU A 778 33.20 8.34 0.13
C LEU A 778 31.78 7.80 0.29
N LEU A 779 30.97 8.45 1.13
CA LEU A 779 29.53 8.25 1.21
C LEU A 779 28.86 9.63 1.26
N PRO A 780 28.40 10.16 0.11
CA PRO A 780 27.92 11.53 0.01
C PRO A 780 26.69 11.77 0.89
N ASN A 781 26.36 13.04 1.10
CA ASN A 781 25.06 13.40 1.65
C ASN A 781 23.94 13.02 0.65
N GLY A 782 22.69 13.16 1.08
CA GLY A 782 21.55 12.79 0.26
C GLY A 782 20.25 13.35 0.82
N TYR A 783 19.16 13.09 0.10
CA TYR A 783 17.82 13.55 0.45
C TYR A 783 16.89 12.39 0.86
N ASN A 784 15.75 12.68 1.47
CA ASN A 784 14.77 11.67 1.89
C ASN A 784 13.56 11.64 0.92
N GLU A 785 13.53 10.65 0.04
CA GLU A 785 12.47 10.47 -0.97
C GLU A 785 11.08 10.31 -0.33
N ALA A 786 10.96 9.58 0.78
CA ALA A 786 9.67 9.33 1.43
C ALA A 786 9.06 10.62 2.00
N ILE A 787 9.88 11.53 2.52
CA ILE A 787 9.39 12.83 3.01
C ILE A 787 8.96 13.72 1.84
N ILE A 788 9.74 13.75 0.76
CA ILE A 788 9.44 14.61 -0.40
C ILE A 788 8.15 14.17 -1.10
N LYS A 789 7.92 12.86 -1.29
CA LYS A 789 6.66 12.35 -1.85
C LYS A 789 5.43 12.77 -1.04
N GLN A 790 5.52 12.73 0.29
CA GLN A 790 4.44 13.21 1.17
C GLN A 790 4.15 14.70 0.98
N VAL A 791 5.17 15.51 0.66
CA VAL A 791 4.99 16.94 0.36
C VAL A 791 4.36 17.13 -1.04
N GLU A 792 4.79 16.37 -2.05
CA GLU A 792 4.20 16.39 -3.41
C GLU A 792 2.70 16.10 -3.42
N GLU A 793 2.28 15.10 -2.65
CA GLU A 793 0.86 14.73 -2.50
C GLU A 793 0.03 15.88 -1.92
N GLN A 794 0.59 16.67 -1.00
CA GLN A 794 -0.07 17.82 -0.37
C GLN A 794 -0.09 19.08 -1.26
N LEU A 795 0.91 19.24 -2.12
CA LEU A 795 1.00 20.37 -3.05
C LEU A 795 0.03 20.21 -4.24
N SER A 796 -0.18 18.98 -4.70
CA SER A 796 -1.07 18.68 -5.84
C SER A 796 -2.54 19.11 -5.63
N SER A 797 -2.95 19.33 -4.37
CA SER A 797 -4.29 19.81 -4.01
C SER A 797 -4.44 21.35 -3.95
N SER A 798 -3.35 22.11 -4.15
CA SER A 798 -3.26 23.52 -3.74
C SER A 798 -2.63 24.41 -4.83
N ALA A 799 -3.05 24.33 -6.08
CA ALA A 799 -2.46 25.15 -7.15
C ALA A 799 -3.02 26.58 -7.14
N GLY A 800 -2.28 27.53 -6.54
CA GLY A 800 -2.46 28.96 -6.73
C GLY A 800 -1.42 29.51 -7.71
N THR A 801 -1.85 30.20 -8.77
CA THR A 801 -0.94 30.85 -9.73
C THR A 801 -0.50 32.22 -9.20
N SER A 802 0.73 32.32 -8.71
CA SER A 802 1.42 33.61 -8.51
C SER A 802 1.89 34.16 -9.86
N SER A 803 1.84 35.47 -10.06
CA SER A 803 2.35 36.14 -11.27
C SER A 803 3.85 36.43 -11.24
N LYS A 804 4.48 36.41 -10.06
CA LYS A 804 5.92 36.67 -9.88
C LYS A 804 6.74 35.37 -9.91
N ARG A 805 7.92 35.43 -10.53
CA ARG A 805 8.94 34.37 -10.50
C ARG A 805 9.67 34.39 -9.17
N ARG A 806 9.70 33.25 -8.49
CA ARG A 806 10.28 33.11 -7.16
C ARG A 806 11.58 32.33 -7.18
N TYR A 807 12.63 32.94 -6.64
CA TYR A 807 13.94 32.32 -6.43
C TYR A 807 14.22 32.12 -4.94
N VAL A 808 14.70 30.94 -4.55
CA VAL A 808 14.84 30.61 -3.12
C VAL A 808 16.26 30.16 -2.76
N HIS A 809 16.81 30.74 -1.69
CA HIS A 809 17.88 30.13 -0.91
C HIS A 809 17.35 29.66 0.44
N SER A 810 17.44 28.36 0.73
CA SER A 810 17.03 27.82 2.03
C SER A 810 18.23 27.47 2.90
N GLY A 811 18.62 28.40 3.79
CA GLY A 811 19.58 28.17 4.88
C GLY A 811 20.43 29.37 5.27
N VAL A 812 21.28 29.13 6.27
CA VAL A 812 22.12 30.15 6.92
C VAL A 812 23.17 30.71 5.95
N LEU A 813 23.32 32.04 5.93
CA LEU A 813 24.31 32.80 5.16
C LEU A 813 25.37 33.34 6.13
N TYR A 814 26.49 32.63 6.25
CA TYR A 814 27.58 33.05 7.13
C TYR A 814 28.39 34.19 6.51
N PRO A 815 28.82 35.19 7.29
CA PRO A 815 29.55 36.36 6.77
C PRO A 815 30.90 36.07 6.10
N SER A 816 31.48 34.86 6.23
CA SER A 816 32.74 34.52 5.56
C SER A 816 32.65 33.32 4.62
N GLU A 817 31.83 32.34 4.95
CA GLU A 817 31.68 31.10 4.18
C GLU A 817 30.59 31.21 3.10
N ARG A 818 29.68 32.19 3.22
CA ARG A 818 28.51 32.38 2.33
C ARG A 818 28.09 33.85 2.24
N ASP A 819 29.05 34.76 2.16
CA ASP A 819 28.80 36.21 2.12
C ASP A 819 28.02 36.61 0.85
N PRO A 820 26.79 37.17 0.97
CA PRO A 820 25.96 37.53 -0.19
C PRO A 820 26.24 38.95 -0.73
N GLN A 821 27.26 39.67 -0.26
CA GLN A 821 27.48 41.07 -0.66
C GLN A 821 27.63 41.29 -2.17
N CYS A 822 28.45 40.50 -2.86
CA CYS A 822 28.62 40.63 -4.32
C CYS A 822 27.32 40.29 -5.05
N PHE A 823 26.55 39.33 -4.54
CA PHE A 823 25.22 39.02 -5.05
C PHE A 823 24.24 40.19 -4.90
N PHE A 824 24.19 40.85 -3.74
CA PHE A 824 23.32 42.02 -3.55
C PHE A 824 23.66 43.16 -4.51
N LYS A 825 24.95 43.44 -4.73
CA LYS A 825 25.37 44.46 -5.69
C LYS A 825 24.99 44.10 -7.13
N ALA A 826 25.14 42.84 -7.51
CA ALA A 826 24.72 42.34 -8.82
C ALA A 826 23.20 42.47 -9.03
N ILE A 827 22.38 42.11 -8.04
CA ILE A 827 20.91 42.32 -8.09
C ILE A 827 20.56 43.80 -8.22
N ALA A 828 21.23 44.68 -7.46
CA ALA A 828 21.01 46.13 -7.55
C ALA A 828 21.37 46.69 -8.94
N LYS A 829 22.42 46.15 -9.57
CA LYS A 829 22.81 46.49 -10.94
C LYS A 829 21.77 46.00 -11.96
N LEU A 830 21.30 44.76 -11.85
CA LEU A 830 20.24 44.20 -12.71
C LEU A 830 18.93 45.00 -12.61
N LYS A 831 18.53 45.40 -11.39
CA LYS A 831 17.36 46.27 -11.17
C LYS A 831 17.53 47.63 -11.84
N ARG A 832 18.69 48.27 -11.68
CA ARG A 832 18.99 49.60 -12.26
C ARG A 832 18.97 49.58 -13.79
N GLU A 833 19.42 48.49 -14.40
CA GLU A 833 19.44 48.30 -15.85
C GLU A 833 18.12 47.71 -16.39
N GLN A 834 17.11 47.53 -15.54
CA GLN A 834 15.78 47.03 -15.88
C GLN A 834 15.79 45.61 -16.48
N VAL A 835 16.77 44.78 -16.11
CA VAL A 835 16.80 43.35 -16.46
C VAL A 835 15.80 42.56 -15.60
N ILE A 836 15.54 43.02 -14.38
CA ILE A 836 14.55 42.46 -13.44
C ILE A 836 13.76 43.59 -12.78
N SER A 837 12.57 43.29 -12.27
CA SER A 837 11.76 44.25 -11.51
C SER A 837 11.05 43.60 -10.32
N ALA A 838 10.58 44.43 -9.38
CA ALA A 838 9.78 43.94 -8.25
C ALA A 838 8.41 43.40 -8.68
N ASP A 839 7.96 43.68 -9.91
CA ASP A 839 6.68 43.19 -10.45
C ASP A 839 6.80 41.77 -11.01
N ASP A 840 7.99 41.35 -11.46
CA ASP A 840 8.24 40.04 -12.07
C ASP A 840 9.10 39.10 -11.21
N THR A 841 9.93 39.61 -10.30
CA THR A 841 10.94 38.82 -9.58
C THR A 841 10.81 38.95 -8.07
N GLU A 842 10.86 37.81 -7.38
CA GLU A 842 10.92 37.70 -5.92
C GLU A 842 12.08 36.77 -5.52
N ILE A 843 12.97 37.23 -4.64
CA ILE A 843 14.09 36.43 -4.12
C ILE A 843 13.92 36.24 -2.62
N VAL A 844 13.74 34.99 -2.18
CA VAL A 844 13.55 34.64 -0.77
C VAL A 844 14.83 34.02 -0.21
N LEU A 845 15.44 34.70 0.76
CA LEU A 845 16.57 34.19 1.54
C LEU A 845 16.04 33.69 2.89
N ARG A 846 15.77 32.39 2.95
CA ARG A 846 15.13 31.72 4.07
C ARG A 846 16.15 31.31 5.12
N ALA A 847 15.90 31.71 6.37
CA ALA A 847 16.66 31.36 7.56
C ALA A 847 18.14 31.79 7.51
N THR A 848 18.43 33.04 7.13
CA THR A 848 19.81 33.51 6.95
C THR A 848 20.61 33.52 8.24
N GLY A 849 19.95 33.71 9.38
CA GLY A 849 20.54 33.68 10.73
C GLY A 849 21.31 34.95 11.10
N HIS A 850 21.45 35.90 10.17
CA HIS A 850 22.19 37.15 10.34
C HIS A 850 21.41 38.34 9.75
N ASP A 851 20.08 38.33 9.88
CA ASP A 851 19.19 39.32 9.25
C ASP A 851 19.54 40.77 9.65
N GLU A 852 19.96 41.00 10.91
CA GLU A 852 20.40 42.32 11.41
C GLU A 852 21.64 42.87 10.67
N LEU A 853 22.46 41.98 10.09
CA LEU A 853 23.64 42.35 9.30
C LEU A 853 23.26 42.67 7.85
N PHE A 854 22.35 41.88 7.26
CA PHE A 854 22.05 41.95 5.83
C PHE A 854 20.92 42.92 5.48
N ALA A 855 19.93 43.13 6.35
CA ALA A 855 18.81 44.04 6.09
C ALA A 855 19.27 45.48 5.76
N PRO A 856 20.22 46.10 6.52
CA PRO A 856 20.70 47.44 6.18
C PRO A 856 21.43 47.50 4.83
N MET A 857 22.07 46.41 4.40
CA MET A 857 22.75 46.34 3.11
C MET A 857 21.74 46.33 1.96
N ILE A 858 20.68 45.52 2.08
CA ILE A 858 19.57 45.43 1.13
C ILE A 858 18.86 46.79 0.98
N GLU A 859 18.54 47.45 2.11
CA GLU A 859 17.94 48.79 2.11
C GLU A 859 18.86 49.83 1.44
N SER A 860 20.16 49.82 1.75
CA SER A 860 21.11 50.79 1.17
C SER A 860 21.30 50.66 -0.34
N LEU A 861 20.98 49.48 -0.88
CA LEU A 861 21.08 49.16 -2.31
C LEU A 861 19.74 49.31 -3.05
N ASP A 862 18.66 49.68 -2.35
CA ASP A 862 17.31 49.84 -2.91
C ASP A 862 16.81 48.56 -3.61
N ILE A 863 16.91 47.42 -2.91
CA ILE A 863 16.50 46.08 -3.42
C ILE A 863 15.61 45.30 -2.43
N ASP A 864 15.07 45.96 -1.41
CA ASP A 864 14.17 45.37 -0.40
C ASP A 864 12.78 45.01 -0.95
N ASP A 865 12.42 45.54 -2.12
CA ASP A 865 11.23 45.18 -2.89
C ASP A 865 11.39 43.90 -3.72
N ILE A 866 12.63 43.40 -3.90
CA ILE A 866 12.96 42.16 -4.62
C ILE A 866 13.43 41.08 -3.64
N ILE A 867 14.29 41.42 -2.67
CA ILE A 867 14.89 40.45 -1.74
C ILE A 867 14.17 40.44 -0.39
N THR A 868 13.64 39.28 0.00
CA THR A 868 13.03 39.04 1.31
C THR A 868 13.91 38.16 2.18
N LEU A 869 14.32 38.68 3.35
CA LEU A 869 14.92 37.88 4.43
C LEU A 869 13.81 37.22 5.25
N ALA A 870 13.66 35.90 5.13
CA ALA A 870 12.51 35.18 5.69
C ALA A 870 12.89 34.25 6.85
N PRO A 871 12.06 34.10 7.90
CA PRO A 871 12.40 33.31 9.09
C PRO A 871 12.42 31.80 8.80
N SER A 872 13.05 31.02 9.69
CA SER A 872 13.07 29.55 9.60
C SER A 872 11.67 28.95 9.72
N VAL A 873 11.36 27.98 8.86
CA VAL A 873 10.09 27.24 8.83
C VAL A 873 10.31 25.76 9.14
N ASP A 874 9.21 25.00 9.27
CA ASP A 874 9.27 23.54 9.38
C ASP A 874 9.93 22.92 8.14
N TYR A 875 10.64 21.81 8.34
CA TYR A 875 11.38 21.13 7.27
C TYR A 875 10.49 20.75 6.08
N ARG A 876 9.25 20.30 6.30
CA ARG A 876 8.33 19.94 5.22
C ARG A 876 7.87 21.17 4.44
N LEU A 877 7.64 22.29 5.12
CA LEU A 877 7.30 23.57 4.49
C LEU A 877 8.48 24.13 3.68
N ALA A 878 9.71 23.99 4.19
CA ALA A 878 10.90 24.39 3.45
C ALA A 878 11.05 23.56 2.16
N LEU A 879 10.80 22.25 2.20
CA LEU A 879 10.78 21.41 0.99
C LEU A 879 9.69 21.86 0.02
N ALA A 880 8.47 22.12 0.51
CA ALA A 880 7.38 22.63 -0.33
C ALA A 880 7.76 23.92 -1.06
N GLU A 881 8.33 24.88 -0.34
CA GLU A 881 8.80 26.14 -0.91
C GLU A 881 9.89 25.93 -1.97
N MET A 882 10.86 25.03 -1.73
CA MET A 882 11.89 24.71 -2.73
C MET A 882 11.27 24.12 -4.01
N MET A 883 10.20 23.33 -3.86
CA MET A 883 9.52 22.66 -4.96
C MET A 883 8.59 23.60 -5.73
N GLU A 884 8.08 24.66 -5.10
CA GLU A 884 7.25 25.68 -5.76
C GLU A 884 8.08 26.78 -6.45
N ALA A 885 9.34 26.95 -6.05
CA ALA A 885 10.24 27.97 -6.62
C ALA A 885 10.47 27.77 -8.14
N ASP A 886 10.62 28.87 -8.88
CA ASP A 886 11.02 28.87 -10.29
C ASP A 886 12.53 28.62 -10.44
N GLY A 887 13.33 29.00 -9.43
CA GLY A 887 14.77 28.70 -9.38
C GLY A 887 15.32 28.66 -7.96
N LEU A 888 16.44 27.94 -7.78
CA LEU A 888 17.08 27.73 -6.49
C LEU A 888 18.49 28.31 -6.48
N LEU A 889 18.86 28.94 -5.36
CA LEU A 889 20.15 29.61 -5.20
C LEU A 889 21.02 28.90 -4.17
N ILE A 890 22.31 28.72 -4.48
CA ILE A 890 23.33 28.16 -3.56
C ILE A 890 24.45 29.17 -3.37
N PHE A 891 24.94 29.31 -2.14
CA PHE A 891 26.04 30.22 -1.77
C PHE A 891 27.09 29.41 -1.03
N GLN A 892 28.34 29.45 -1.50
CA GLN A 892 29.48 28.82 -0.84
C GLN A 892 30.83 29.38 -1.31
N ALA A 893 31.57 30.01 -0.40
CA ALA A 893 32.88 30.58 -0.67
C ALA A 893 33.99 29.52 -0.81
N ALA A 894 35.13 29.94 -1.38
CA ALA A 894 36.32 29.10 -1.65
C ALA A 894 36.90 28.44 -0.39
N ASN A 895 36.76 29.06 0.79
CA ASN A 895 37.21 28.50 2.06
C ASN A 895 36.41 27.25 2.49
N CYS A 896 35.38 26.86 1.76
CA CYS A 896 34.58 25.65 1.97
C CYS A 896 34.67 24.65 0.78
N ASN A 897 35.70 24.74 -0.07
CA ASN A 897 35.84 23.89 -1.28
C ASN A 897 35.85 22.38 -1.01
N HIS A 898 36.20 21.96 0.20
CA HIS A 898 36.22 20.56 0.61
C HIS A 898 34.86 20.07 1.16
N GLN A 899 33.81 20.89 1.13
CA GLN A 899 32.48 20.57 1.67
C GLN A 899 31.41 20.66 0.58
N ILE A 900 30.37 19.83 0.70
CA ILE A 900 29.16 19.93 -0.13
C ILE A 900 27.95 20.18 0.78
N PRO A 901 27.22 21.30 0.62
CA PRO A 901 26.02 21.58 1.38
C PRO A 901 24.96 20.50 1.18
N ALA A 902 24.40 19.97 2.27
CA ALA A 902 23.36 18.93 2.19
C ALA A 902 22.12 19.34 1.37
N LYS A 903 21.84 20.64 1.24
CA LYS A 903 20.73 21.17 0.46
C LYS A 903 20.86 20.95 -1.05
N VAL A 904 22.08 20.77 -1.57
CA VAL A 904 22.31 20.48 -3.01
C VAL A 904 21.51 19.25 -3.44
N TYR A 905 21.52 18.21 -2.60
CA TYR A 905 20.81 16.97 -2.87
C TYR A 905 19.29 17.12 -2.78
N GLU A 906 18.79 18.01 -1.92
CA GLU A 906 17.37 18.35 -1.85
C GLU A 906 16.95 19.17 -3.07
N TYR A 907 17.81 20.07 -3.56
CA TYR A 907 17.57 20.86 -4.76
C TYR A 907 17.54 19.98 -6.03
N PHE A 908 18.43 18.99 -6.12
CA PHE A 908 18.34 17.95 -7.16
C PHE A 908 16.96 17.30 -7.17
N ARG A 909 16.44 16.91 -6.00
CA ARG A 909 15.12 16.28 -5.90
C ARG A 909 13.94 17.24 -6.05
N ALA A 910 14.11 18.53 -5.75
CA ALA A 910 13.10 19.55 -6.03
C ALA A 910 12.88 19.76 -7.53
N ARG A 911 13.83 19.30 -8.37
CA ARG A 911 13.76 19.36 -9.84
C ARG A 911 13.49 20.77 -10.35
N ARG A 912 14.17 21.75 -9.74
CA ARG A 912 14.18 23.14 -10.18
C ARG A 912 15.55 23.52 -10.76
N PRO A 913 15.61 24.53 -11.63
CA PRO A 913 16.85 25.17 -12.03
C PRO A 913 17.67 25.61 -10.81
N ILE A 914 18.99 25.46 -10.87
CA ILE A 914 19.91 25.83 -9.78
C ILE A 914 20.94 26.81 -10.33
N CYS A 915 21.06 27.95 -9.67
CA CYS A 915 22.19 28.86 -9.82
C CYS A 915 23.07 28.77 -8.56
N ALA A 916 24.34 28.41 -8.75
CA ALA A 916 25.27 28.23 -7.65
C ALA A 916 26.37 29.29 -7.67
N LEU A 917 26.39 30.09 -6.62
CA LEU A 917 27.45 31.04 -6.34
C LEU A 917 28.51 30.32 -5.50
N THR A 918 29.45 29.68 -6.18
CA THR A 918 30.50 28.88 -5.57
C THR A 918 31.78 28.87 -6.39
N ASP A 919 32.92 28.72 -5.72
CA ASP A 919 34.22 28.59 -6.37
C ASP A 919 34.24 27.39 -7.33
N PRO A 920 34.54 27.61 -8.63
CA PRO A 920 34.60 26.55 -9.65
C PRO A 920 35.54 25.38 -9.33
N ALA A 921 36.50 25.56 -8.42
CA ALA A 921 37.44 24.54 -7.97
C ALA A 921 36.92 23.66 -6.81
N GLY A 922 35.79 24.02 -6.18
CA GLY A 922 35.22 23.29 -5.05
C GLY A 922 34.43 22.05 -5.41
N ASP A 923 34.28 21.14 -4.45
CA ASP A 923 33.52 19.88 -4.62
C ASP A 923 32.04 20.13 -4.98
N THR A 924 31.44 21.23 -4.50
CA THR A 924 30.07 21.62 -4.88
C THR A 924 29.96 21.96 -6.37
N ALA A 925 30.91 22.72 -6.91
CA ALA A 925 30.94 23.05 -8.34
C ALA A 925 31.14 21.78 -9.18
N THR A 926 32.03 20.89 -8.76
CA THR A 926 32.27 19.61 -9.43
C THR A 926 31.01 18.75 -9.47
N LEU A 927 30.33 18.57 -8.33
CA LEU A 927 29.08 17.79 -8.24
C LEU A 927 27.99 18.37 -9.15
N LEU A 928 27.83 19.69 -9.17
CA LEU A 928 26.84 20.36 -10.03
C LEU A 928 27.16 20.19 -11.51
N LYS A 929 28.44 20.31 -11.92
CA LYS A 929 28.89 20.10 -13.30
C LYS A 929 28.66 18.65 -13.75
N GLU A 930 29.00 17.68 -12.91
CA GLU A 930 28.76 16.25 -13.18
C GLU A 930 27.26 15.94 -13.30
N ALA A 931 26.42 16.66 -12.56
CA ALA A 931 24.97 16.58 -12.66
C ALA A 931 24.37 17.37 -13.84
N GLY A 932 25.19 18.08 -14.63
CA GLY A 932 24.77 18.80 -15.84
C GLY A 932 24.45 20.30 -15.68
N TYR A 933 24.60 20.87 -14.48
CA TYR A 933 24.34 22.29 -14.24
C TYR A 933 25.48 23.18 -14.74
N GLN A 934 25.12 24.28 -15.38
CA GLN A 934 26.07 25.24 -15.97
C GLN A 934 26.11 26.61 -15.28
N ALA A 935 25.05 26.99 -14.56
CA ALA A 935 24.95 28.26 -13.85
C ALA A 935 25.77 28.22 -12.53
N ILE A 936 27.09 28.29 -12.66
CA ILE A 936 28.06 28.23 -11.56
C ILE A 936 29.00 29.41 -11.68
N TYR A 937 28.99 30.28 -10.68
CA TYR A 937 29.73 31.55 -10.69
C TYR A 937 30.48 31.75 -9.36
N PRO A 938 31.68 32.34 -9.33
CA PRO A 938 32.39 32.64 -8.09
C PRO A 938 31.56 33.56 -7.19
N LEU A 939 31.50 33.26 -5.89
CA LEU A 939 30.67 34.03 -4.93
C LEU A 939 31.21 35.46 -4.68
N ASP A 940 32.50 35.68 -4.91
CA ASP A 940 33.21 36.92 -4.64
C ASP A 940 33.40 37.80 -5.89
N ASP A 941 32.91 37.39 -7.06
CA ASP A 941 33.02 38.16 -8.32
C ASP A 941 31.68 38.78 -8.73
N GLU A 942 31.52 40.07 -8.47
CA GLU A 942 30.28 40.82 -8.77
C GLU A 942 29.92 40.82 -10.27
N ASP A 943 30.91 40.92 -11.17
CA ASP A 943 30.66 41.08 -12.61
C ASP A 943 30.28 39.74 -13.26
N GLU A 944 30.92 38.64 -12.83
CA GLU A 944 30.52 37.29 -13.24
C GLU A 944 29.13 36.94 -12.70
N ILE A 945 28.83 37.27 -11.43
CA ILE A 945 27.49 37.04 -10.85
C ILE A 945 26.43 37.84 -11.62
N TYR A 946 26.68 39.11 -11.93
CA TYR A 946 25.75 39.94 -12.69
C TYR A 946 25.44 39.33 -14.07
N THR A 947 26.47 38.97 -14.83
CA THR A 947 26.31 38.40 -16.18
C THR A 947 25.63 37.03 -16.12
N GLY A 948 26.04 36.22 -15.14
CA GLY A 948 25.52 34.88 -14.92
C GLY A 948 24.06 34.84 -14.48
N LEU A 949 23.65 35.75 -13.59
CA LEU A 949 22.26 35.88 -13.14
C LEU A 949 21.35 36.42 -14.23
N ALA A 950 21.80 37.42 -15.02
CA ALA A 950 21.03 37.90 -16.17
C ALA A 950 20.69 36.73 -17.12
N LYS A 951 21.69 35.92 -17.45
CA LYS A 951 21.50 34.72 -18.28
C LYS A 951 20.60 33.69 -17.62
N PHE A 952 20.80 33.40 -16.33
CA PHE A 952 20.02 32.40 -15.62
C PHE A 952 18.54 32.80 -15.50
N PHE A 953 18.24 34.07 -15.22
CA PHE A 953 16.86 34.55 -15.15
C PHE A 953 16.16 34.47 -16.51
N ASP A 954 16.86 34.83 -17.59
CA ASP A 954 16.35 34.69 -18.97
C ASP A 954 16.08 33.22 -19.34
N GLU A 955 16.99 32.31 -19.00
CA GLU A 955 16.81 30.86 -19.21
C GLU A 955 15.62 30.30 -18.42
N VAL A 956 15.39 30.79 -17.19
CA VAL A 956 14.23 30.38 -16.38
C VAL A 956 12.94 30.95 -16.97
N GLU A 957 12.95 32.19 -17.44
CA GLU A 957 11.80 32.84 -18.08
C GLU A 957 11.40 32.14 -19.38
N CYS A 958 12.39 31.79 -20.22
CA CYS A 958 12.19 31.04 -21.46
C CYS A 958 11.94 29.53 -21.24
N ASN A 959 12.02 29.05 -19.98
CA ASN A 959 11.87 27.64 -19.63
C ASN A 959 12.93 26.74 -20.27
N GLU A 960 14.12 27.29 -20.52
CA GLU A 960 15.30 26.64 -21.10
C GLU A 960 16.35 26.25 -20.05
N ALA A 961 16.19 26.73 -18.81
CA ALA A 961 17.12 26.43 -17.72
C ALA A 961 17.17 24.92 -17.40
N TYR A 962 18.38 24.41 -17.20
CA TYR A 962 18.62 22.99 -16.97
C TYR A 962 17.99 22.49 -15.65
N ILE A 963 17.39 21.30 -15.71
CA ILE A 963 16.87 20.56 -14.56
C ILE A 963 17.51 19.16 -14.55
N ALA A 964 17.95 18.69 -13.39
CA ALA A 964 18.59 17.39 -13.23
C ALA A 964 17.77 16.22 -13.79
N ASN A 965 18.47 15.29 -14.46
CA ASN A 965 17.90 14.01 -14.92
C ASN A 965 17.47 13.14 -13.72
N PRO A 966 16.26 12.54 -13.74
CA PRO A 966 15.79 11.60 -12.70
C PRO A 966 16.79 10.52 -12.29
N GLU A 967 17.62 10.01 -13.21
CA GLU A 967 18.62 8.97 -12.91
C GLU A 967 19.72 9.49 -11.97
N VAL A 968 20.25 10.68 -12.25
CA VAL A 968 21.25 11.35 -11.39
C VAL A 968 20.66 11.66 -10.02
N VAL A 969 19.39 12.10 -9.98
CA VAL A 969 18.68 12.37 -8.73
C VAL A 969 18.55 11.10 -7.89
N GLY A 970 18.11 9.98 -8.47
CA GLY A 970 17.84 8.73 -7.74
C GLY A 970 19.05 8.16 -6.99
N GLN A 971 20.26 8.37 -7.52
CA GLN A 971 21.52 7.90 -6.92
C GLN A 971 21.78 8.51 -5.52
N TYR A 972 21.31 9.74 -5.28
CA TYR A 972 21.53 10.47 -4.03
C TYR A 972 20.38 10.36 -3.01
N SER A 973 19.42 9.46 -3.26
CA SER A 973 18.42 9.14 -2.25
C SER A 973 19.09 8.45 -1.05
N ARG A 974 18.73 8.84 0.18
CA ARG A 974 19.30 8.21 1.38
C ARG A 974 18.95 6.73 1.48
N GLN A 975 17.86 6.29 0.87
CA GLN A 975 17.52 4.87 0.80
C GLN A 975 18.55 4.10 -0.06
N SER A 976 18.94 4.65 -1.22
CA SER A 976 20.00 4.08 -2.07
C SER A 976 21.35 4.08 -1.36
N LEU A 977 21.78 5.23 -0.81
CA LEU A 977 23.05 5.37 -0.08
C LEU A 977 23.14 4.48 1.18
N THR A 978 22.00 4.09 1.75
CA THR A 978 22.00 3.13 2.87
C THR A 978 22.41 1.72 2.41
N GLY A 979 22.16 1.38 1.14
CA GLY A 979 22.67 0.15 0.53
C GLY A 979 24.20 0.13 0.48
N ASP A 980 24.84 1.24 0.12
CA ASP A 980 26.30 1.36 0.13
C ASP A 980 26.87 1.25 1.55
N LEU A 981 26.20 1.86 2.53
CA LEU A 981 26.58 1.73 3.94
C LEU A 981 26.44 0.27 4.43
N ALA A 982 25.36 -0.43 4.06
CA ALA A 982 25.16 -1.84 4.38
C ALA A 982 26.20 -2.75 3.73
N ALA A 983 26.60 -2.45 2.48
CA ALA A 983 27.69 -3.14 1.81
C ALA A 983 29.03 -2.92 2.54
N LEU A 984 29.28 -1.70 3.02
CA LEU A 984 30.46 -1.38 3.83
C LEU A 984 30.47 -2.15 5.16
N PHE A 985 29.33 -2.25 5.85
CA PHE A 985 29.22 -3.06 7.07
C PHE A 985 29.48 -4.54 6.79
N SER A 986 29.01 -5.05 5.65
CA SER A 986 29.26 -6.44 5.24
C SER A 986 30.74 -6.71 4.98
N ARG A 987 31.45 -5.73 4.42
CA ARG A 987 32.92 -5.79 4.25
C ARG A 987 33.66 -5.81 5.59
N CYS A 988 33.16 -5.15 6.62
CA CYS A 988 33.77 -5.15 7.96
C CYS A 988 33.76 -6.53 8.64
N MET A 989 32.89 -7.45 8.20
CA MET A 989 32.75 -8.79 8.80
C MET A 989 33.61 -9.85 8.12
N LYS A 990 34.24 -9.53 6.98
CA LYS A 990 35.20 -10.39 6.29
C LYS A 990 36.60 -10.12 6.81
#